data_AF-A0A9W4XAH3-F1
#
_entry.id   AF-A0A9W4XAH3-F1
#
_cell.length_a   1.000
_cell.length_b   1.000
_cell.length_c   1.000
_cell.angle_alpha   90.00
_cell.angle_beta   90.00
_cell.angle_gamma   90.00
#
_symmetry.space_group_name_H-M   'P 1'
#
loop_
_entity.id
_entity.type
_entity.pdbx_description
1 polymer ?
#
loop_
_entity_poly.entity_id
_entity_poly.type
_entity_poly.pdbx_seq_one_letter_code
_entity_poly.pdbx_strand_id
1 'polypeptide(L)'
;MNDRQKVVLVTGASSGIGFATSIEFAKRGYKVYAGARRLEPMEKLKDYGIIPIELDVANLESALGVKKLIEKDGSYLDILYNNAGQSCTFPTTDVTDEQIKQCFEVNVFGPMRLVRELIPLIINAKGVIGFTGSVSGIIPFPFSCVYSSTKAAIHQYAAVLRLEMKPFNVKVINIITGGVKTDIEDKRDFPKTSLFNVDGMEEAFIERRRMAAKNMPMPAEKYAKKVVSDFEYANGSKLNYYRGTIDKDQLKIGEVNRYTVNYKRLDKNIEQIYLRLKNIERTSIRAINLISGPFILYCHVIPFNYNQLKEFKPDNKDNTEVVFENQVKPNQSFNVTLLLNDNSKKSDEEFQWEIDIISQIVITRRSKVEYDFTIGDDLSFLKKINHSKLQQTLSSLTSDIDSIPESVDNSVFNPQLTVFKLTTDDLWQTKPKDPEKPIHLIILTHGVFSNLSADMLYLKDQLETVNDNILIRGYNENAGRTEKGVKKLGTNIAEYIIDLIENLPYKIGKMSFIAHSLGGVTQLYALRYILVTQGFDYFDKKGIEMENLVSLASPFLGILNELNFLLSWVLDIGTLGKTGRDLTLSKRLPHLDDLNDQKRDTFRPILETLPDDPIKLFLCKFKHLTIYANAINDGIVPLRTAALLYLDYEALGDVSELKRTNHIKDEKYKPENDRSSVETKRTQDVSQAPEDNGYVEYEKTTEKYHLSFAKEKYKEFLSLSAEPKIKKRQKKYKNFSIKGKTLDEDTESTTSDNSSKSIIVPPRASAIESAINTLICPIPSETYILNPDSRHHVIFHDKYYEFDKPPEINTDSTWFEYLFNYHSKWKLQKQVKIANKYHSNSLIWRKVLVNLPPDAHNNIIVRRRFSNGYGWGVIAHLVENLFANEIEVKPKI
;
A
#
# COMPACT_ATOMS: atom_id res chain seq x y z
N MET A 1 16.44 -21.06 -32.88
CA MET A 1 16.47 -19.60 -32.64
C MET A 1 16.72 -18.96 -33.98
N ASN A 2 15.80 -18.13 -34.49
CA ASN A 2 16.00 -17.45 -35.76
C ASN A 2 16.80 -16.17 -35.51
N ASP A 3 18.07 -16.21 -35.85
CA ASP A 3 19.06 -15.13 -35.79
C ASP A 3 18.82 -14.05 -36.85
N ARG A 4 17.54 -13.76 -37.17
CA ARG A 4 17.16 -12.75 -38.16
C ARG A 4 16.74 -11.46 -37.48
N GLN A 5 17.18 -10.34 -38.04
CA GLN A 5 16.74 -9.02 -37.61
C GLN A 5 15.22 -8.89 -37.82
N LYS A 6 14.51 -8.37 -36.81
CA LYS A 6 13.06 -8.14 -36.90
C LYS A 6 12.77 -6.85 -37.66
N VAL A 7 11.72 -6.87 -38.48
CA VAL A 7 11.32 -5.75 -39.34
C VAL A 7 10.04 -5.11 -38.82
N VAL A 8 10.02 -3.78 -38.73
CA VAL A 8 8.84 -3.00 -38.32
C VAL A 8 8.52 -1.91 -39.32
N LEU A 9 7.23 -1.70 -39.58
CA LEU A 9 6.70 -0.55 -40.30
C LEU A 9 5.89 0.32 -39.33
N VAL A 10 6.29 1.59 -39.17
CA VAL A 10 5.56 2.58 -38.37
C VAL A 10 5.00 3.66 -39.29
N THR A 11 3.68 3.90 -39.24
CA THR A 11 3.05 4.96 -40.04
C THR A 11 2.88 6.26 -39.24
N GLY A 12 2.91 7.40 -39.92
CA GLY A 12 2.84 8.72 -39.27
C GLY A 12 4.15 9.07 -38.53
N ALA A 13 5.29 8.65 -39.06
CA ALA A 13 6.58 8.77 -38.38
C ALA A 13 7.23 10.17 -38.48
N SER A 14 6.61 11.13 -39.16
CA SER A 14 7.13 12.49 -39.31
C SER A 14 7.13 13.33 -38.02
N SER A 15 6.37 12.96 -37.00
CA SER A 15 6.30 13.68 -35.72
C SER A 15 5.66 12.82 -34.61
N GLY A 16 5.67 13.33 -33.38
CA GLY A 16 4.91 12.79 -32.24
C GLY A 16 5.18 11.31 -31.93
N ILE A 17 4.12 10.54 -31.71
CA ILE A 17 4.20 9.12 -31.31
C ILE A 17 4.96 8.28 -32.34
N GLY A 18 4.69 8.48 -33.64
CA GLY A 18 5.30 7.69 -34.71
C GLY A 18 6.81 7.92 -34.81
N PHE A 19 7.25 9.17 -34.66
CA PHE A 19 8.68 9.52 -34.65
C PHE A 19 9.40 8.88 -33.45
N ALA A 20 8.87 9.06 -32.25
CA ALA A 20 9.49 8.54 -31.02
C ALA A 20 9.52 7.01 -30.97
N THR A 21 8.45 6.34 -31.43
CA THR A 21 8.40 4.86 -31.50
C THR A 21 9.35 4.30 -32.53
N SER A 22 9.55 4.98 -33.67
CA SER A 22 10.54 4.57 -34.68
C SER A 22 11.96 4.56 -34.10
N ILE A 23 12.34 5.60 -33.34
CA ILE A 23 13.64 5.66 -32.66
C ILE A 23 13.79 4.55 -31.61
N GLU A 24 12.76 4.32 -30.80
CA GLU A 24 12.81 3.30 -29.76
C GLU A 24 12.91 1.89 -30.33
N PHE A 25 12.19 1.57 -31.42
CA PHE A 25 12.36 0.29 -32.12
C PHE A 25 13.78 0.11 -32.66
N ALA A 26 14.35 1.13 -33.29
CA ALA A 26 15.71 1.07 -33.82
C ALA A 26 16.75 0.81 -32.71
N LYS A 27 16.60 1.49 -31.55
CA LYS A 27 17.44 1.26 -30.36
C LYS A 27 17.37 -0.17 -29.82
N ARG A 28 16.28 -0.89 -30.05
CA ARG A 28 16.10 -2.30 -29.67
C ARG A 28 16.52 -3.28 -30.77
N GLY A 29 17.22 -2.81 -31.81
CA GLY A 29 17.82 -3.63 -32.85
C GLY A 29 16.88 -4.00 -34.01
N TYR A 30 15.69 -3.39 -34.08
CA TYR A 30 14.76 -3.61 -35.20
C TYR A 30 15.21 -2.87 -36.46
N LYS A 31 14.95 -3.46 -37.63
CA LYS A 31 14.98 -2.74 -38.91
C LYS A 31 13.68 -1.98 -39.08
N VAL A 32 13.75 -0.65 -39.09
CA VAL A 32 12.57 0.22 -39.03
C VAL A 32 12.33 0.91 -40.37
N TYR A 33 11.15 0.69 -40.93
CA TYR A 33 10.57 1.52 -41.99
C TYR A 33 9.66 2.58 -41.36
N ALA A 34 10.01 3.84 -41.53
CA ALA A 34 9.28 4.98 -40.98
C ALA A 34 8.50 5.69 -42.10
N GLY A 35 7.18 5.48 -42.15
CA GLY A 35 6.32 6.01 -43.21
C GLY A 35 5.65 7.32 -42.86
N ALA A 36 5.76 8.33 -43.73
CA ALA A 36 4.96 9.54 -43.68
C ALA A 36 4.85 10.21 -45.06
N ARG A 37 3.90 11.14 -45.22
CA ARG A 37 3.73 11.92 -46.46
C ARG A 37 4.90 12.84 -46.78
N ARG A 38 5.62 13.32 -45.76
CA ARG A 38 6.75 14.26 -45.91
C ARG A 38 8.01 13.63 -45.36
N LEU A 39 9.07 13.61 -46.17
CA LEU A 39 10.36 13.04 -45.80
C LEU A 39 11.25 14.00 -44.99
N GLU A 40 11.16 15.31 -45.22
CA GLU A 40 12.04 16.30 -44.57
C GLU A 40 12.07 16.22 -43.03
N PRO A 41 10.92 16.07 -42.31
CA PRO A 41 10.94 15.94 -40.85
C PRO A 41 11.58 14.64 -40.34
N MET A 42 11.73 13.64 -41.23
CA MET A 42 12.27 12.33 -40.92
C MET A 42 13.77 12.20 -41.19
N GLU A 43 14.45 13.25 -41.67
CA GLU A 43 15.90 13.21 -41.93
C GLU A 43 16.70 12.78 -40.68
N LYS A 44 16.32 13.30 -39.50
CA LYS A 44 16.92 12.92 -38.20
C LYS A 44 16.75 11.43 -37.83
N LEU A 45 15.82 10.72 -38.46
CA LEU A 45 15.64 9.29 -38.21
C LEU A 45 16.76 8.46 -38.86
N LYS A 46 17.37 8.95 -39.94
CA LYS A 46 18.48 8.26 -40.63
C LYS A 46 19.70 8.06 -39.72
N ASP A 47 19.93 8.99 -38.79
CA ASP A 47 21.00 8.90 -37.77
C ASP A 47 20.88 7.67 -36.86
N TYR A 48 19.68 7.10 -36.75
CA TYR A 48 19.39 5.89 -35.97
C TYR A 48 19.34 4.62 -36.84
N GLY A 49 19.73 4.69 -38.12
CA GLY A 49 19.63 3.57 -39.06
C GLY A 49 18.20 3.24 -39.50
N ILE A 50 17.27 4.18 -39.32
CA ILE A 50 15.86 4.04 -39.73
C ILE A 50 15.75 4.41 -41.22
N ILE A 51 14.87 3.72 -41.95
CA ILE A 51 14.60 3.94 -43.38
C ILE A 51 13.32 4.78 -43.52
N PRO A 52 13.42 6.09 -43.83
CA PRO A 52 12.25 6.92 -44.08
C PRO A 52 11.64 6.56 -45.44
N ILE A 53 10.31 6.42 -45.48
CA ILE A 53 9.58 6.10 -46.72
C ILE A 53 8.42 7.07 -46.90
N GLU A 54 8.18 7.44 -48.15
CA GLU A 54 7.00 8.22 -48.50
C GLU A 54 5.78 7.29 -48.46
N LEU A 55 4.88 7.57 -47.52
CA LEU A 55 3.66 6.78 -47.32
C LEU A 55 2.48 7.68 -47.01
N ASP A 56 1.54 7.75 -47.95
CA ASP A 56 0.20 8.25 -47.71
C ASP A 56 -0.76 7.07 -47.50
N VAL A 57 -1.22 6.91 -46.26
CA VAL A 57 -2.13 5.81 -45.89
C VAL A 57 -3.50 5.90 -46.57
N ALA A 58 -3.90 7.09 -47.02
CA ALA A 58 -5.13 7.29 -47.78
C ALA A 58 -5.02 6.81 -49.24
N ASN A 59 -3.79 6.61 -49.76
CA ASN A 59 -3.54 6.23 -51.15
C ASN A 59 -3.15 4.75 -51.28
N LEU A 60 -3.87 4.01 -52.12
CA LEU A 60 -3.60 2.59 -52.38
C LEU A 60 -2.26 2.33 -53.07
N GLU A 61 -1.90 3.14 -54.07
CA GLU A 61 -0.62 2.97 -54.79
C GLU A 61 0.57 3.17 -53.85
N SER A 62 0.44 4.08 -52.88
CA SER A 62 1.46 4.30 -51.84
C SER A 62 1.63 3.06 -50.96
N ALA A 63 0.53 2.44 -50.50
CA ALA A 63 0.59 1.20 -49.73
C ALA A 63 1.21 0.03 -50.53
N LEU A 64 0.89 -0.10 -51.83
CA LEU A 64 1.48 -1.10 -52.71
C LEU A 64 2.98 -0.86 -52.95
N GLY A 65 3.40 0.40 -53.06
CA GLY A 65 4.81 0.79 -53.14
C GLY A 65 5.61 0.35 -51.92
N VAL A 66 5.08 0.57 -50.71
CA VAL A 66 5.70 0.13 -49.45
C VAL A 66 5.79 -1.39 -49.36
N LYS A 67 4.73 -2.11 -49.76
CA LYS A 67 4.76 -3.57 -49.83
C LYS A 67 5.91 -4.08 -50.71
N LYS A 68 6.03 -3.55 -51.94
CA LYS A 68 7.11 -3.92 -52.87
C LYS A 68 8.50 -3.62 -52.30
N LEU A 69 8.64 -2.53 -51.54
CA LEU A 69 9.90 -2.17 -50.88
C LEU A 69 10.27 -3.19 -49.80
N ILE A 70 9.33 -3.55 -48.92
CA ILE A 70 9.57 -4.54 -47.87
C ILE A 70 9.88 -5.90 -48.49
N GLU A 71 9.15 -6.31 -49.53
CA GLU A 71 9.33 -7.58 -50.24
C GLU A 71 10.73 -7.73 -50.86
N LYS A 72 11.36 -6.63 -51.31
CA LYS A 72 12.74 -6.65 -51.81
C LYS A 72 13.76 -7.02 -50.74
N ASP A 73 13.51 -6.60 -49.50
CA ASP A 73 14.42 -6.80 -48.38
C ASP A 73 14.11 -8.09 -47.60
N GLY A 74 12.93 -8.67 -47.82
CA GLY A 74 12.50 -9.97 -47.31
C GLY A 74 10.98 -10.16 -47.37
N SER A 75 10.52 -11.40 -47.37
CA SER A 75 9.07 -11.71 -47.46
C SER A 75 8.38 -11.76 -46.08
N TYR A 76 8.80 -10.93 -45.11
CA TYR A 76 8.27 -10.94 -43.75
C TYR A 76 8.20 -9.53 -43.12
N LEU A 77 7.21 -9.32 -42.25
CA LEU A 77 7.02 -8.09 -41.47
C LEU A 77 6.62 -8.45 -40.03
N ASP A 78 7.52 -8.25 -39.06
CA ASP A 78 7.28 -8.65 -37.67
C ASP A 78 6.30 -7.74 -36.95
N ILE A 79 6.33 -6.43 -37.24
CA ILE A 79 5.43 -5.46 -36.61
C ILE A 79 4.88 -4.49 -37.66
N LEU A 80 3.56 -4.37 -37.72
CA LEU A 80 2.86 -3.28 -38.40
C LEU A 80 2.23 -2.37 -37.35
N TYR A 81 2.75 -1.14 -37.21
CA TYR A 81 2.18 -0.15 -36.30
C TYR A 81 1.43 0.95 -37.09
N ASN A 82 0.11 0.80 -37.16
CA ASN A 82 -0.81 1.78 -37.74
C ASN A 82 -1.00 2.95 -36.76
N ASN A 83 -0.12 3.94 -36.87
CA ASN A 83 -0.11 5.11 -36.00
C ASN A 83 -0.55 6.41 -36.70
N ALA A 84 -0.42 6.51 -38.02
CA ALA A 84 -0.90 7.66 -38.78
C ALA A 84 -2.34 8.01 -38.39
N GLY A 85 -2.57 9.29 -38.10
CA GLY A 85 -3.87 9.75 -37.65
C GLY A 85 -4.01 11.26 -37.79
N GLN A 86 -5.25 11.70 -37.94
CA GLN A 86 -5.62 13.10 -38.06
C GLN A 86 -6.75 13.41 -37.06
N SER A 87 -6.63 14.54 -36.36
CA SER A 87 -7.71 15.08 -35.53
C SER A 87 -8.76 15.75 -36.41
N CYS A 88 -10.02 15.60 -36.03
CA CYS A 88 -11.11 16.44 -36.50
C CYS A 88 -11.90 16.84 -35.24
N THR A 89 -11.38 17.87 -34.58
CA THR A 89 -11.99 18.44 -33.37
C THR A 89 -12.62 19.76 -33.79
N PHE A 90 -13.90 19.70 -34.15
CA PHE A 90 -14.66 20.78 -34.77
C PHE A 90 -16.17 20.55 -34.52
N PRO A 91 -17.00 21.61 -34.41
CA PRO A 91 -18.44 21.44 -34.33
C PRO A 91 -18.98 20.69 -35.55
N THR A 92 -19.71 19.60 -35.31
CA THR A 92 -20.09 18.65 -36.36
C THR A 92 -20.92 19.28 -37.48
N THR A 93 -21.78 20.24 -37.16
CA THR A 93 -22.60 20.95 -38.16
C THR A 93 -21.78 21.82 -39.10
N ASP A 94 -20.54 22.14 -38.73
CA ASP A 94 -19.62 22.99 -39.49
C ASP A 94 -18.47 22.20 -40.12
N VAL A 95 -18.46 20.87 -39.98
CA VAL A 95 -17.50 19.99 -40.67
C VAL A 95 -18.03 19.69 -42.06
N THR A 96 -17.21 19.91 -43.09
CA THR A 96 -17.59 19.58 -44.47
C THR A 96 -17.47 18.08 -44.75
N ASP A 97 -18.21 17.59 -45.76
CA ASP A 97 -18.15 16.19 -46.19
C ASP A 97 -16.72 15.76 -46.54
N GLU A 98 -15.92 16.64 -47.16
CA GLU A 98 -14.53 16.38 -47.51
C GLU A 98 -13.68 16.14 -46.25
N GLN A 99 -13.90 16.92 -45.19
CA GLN A 99 -13.17 16.79 -43.93
C GLN A 99 -13.57 15.51 -43.18
N ILE A 100 -14.85 15.14 -43.23
CA ILE A 100 -15.35 13.86 -42.70
C ILE A 100 -14.66 12.71 -43.43
N LYS A 101 -14.76 12.70 -44.78
CA LYS A 101 -14.16 11.66 -45.63
C LYS A 101 -12.66 11.55 -45.39
N GLN A 102 -11.94 12.67 -45.37
CA GLN A 102 -10.50 12.69 -45.14
C GLN A 102 -10.11 12.10 -43.78
N CYS A 103 -10.85 12.46 -42.71
CA CYS A 103 -10.57 11.92 -41.37
C CYS A 103 -10.80 10.40 -41.30
N PHE A 104 -11.86 9.89 -41.95
CA PHE A 104 -12.12 8.46 -42.07
C PHE A 104 -11.09 7.73 -42.96
N GLU A 105 -10.67 8.34 -44.08
CA GLU A 105 -9.64 7.79 -44.96
C GLU A 105 -8.32 7.58 -44.22
N VAL A 106 -7.90 8.56 -43.41
CA VAL A 106 -6.64 8.46 -42.66
C VAL A 106 -6.77 7.54 -41.44
N ASN A 107 -7.82 7.70 -40.63
CA ASN A 107 -7.91 7.03 -39.32
C ASN A 107 -8.48 5.60 -39.39
N VAL A 108 -9.24 5.27 -40.44
CA VAL A 108 -9.98 4.00 -40.55
C VAL A 108 -9.57 3.24 -41.81
N PHE A 109 -9.84 3.80 -43.00
CA PHE A 109 -9.63 3.07 -44.25
C PHE A 109 -8.15 2.84 -44.56
N GLY A 110 -7.27 3.79 -44.23
CA GLY A 110 -5.83 3.65 -44.39
C GLY A 110 -5.24 2.46 -43.61
N PRO A 111 -5.46 2.36 -42.29
CA PRO A 111 -5.07 1.18 -41.52
C PRO A 111 -5.66 -0.13 -42.06
N MET A 112 -6.94 -0.15 -42.46
CA MET A 112 -7.58 -1.34 -43.05
C MET A 112 -6.89 -1.76 -44.37
N ARG A 113 -6.55 -0.78 -45.21
CA ARG A 113 -5.86 -0.97 -46.49
C ARG A 113 -4.46 -1.53 -46.27
N LEU A 114 -3.68 -0.94 -45.36
CA LEU A 114 -2.35 -1.43 -45.04
C LEU A 114 -2.37 -2.85 -44.48
N VAL A 115 -3.31 -3.15 -43.59
CA VAL A 115 -3.51 -4.51 -43.08
C VAL A 115 -3.79 -5.46 -44.24
N ARG A 116 -4.75 -5.15 -45.10
CA ARG A 116 -5.13 -6.00 -46.25
C ARG A 116 -3.95 -6.30 -47.17
N GLU A 117 -3.15 -5.28 -47.53
CA GLU A 117 -2.06 -5.45 -48.49
C GLU A 117 -0.82 -6.15 -47.89
N LEU A 118 -0.50 -5.87 -46.62
CA LEU A 118 0.70 -6.36 -45.94
C LEU A 118 0.49 -7.67 -45.17
N ILE A 119 -0.75 -8.15 -45.04
CA ILE A 119 -1.05 -9.35 -44.23
C ILE A 119 -0.23 -10.60 -44.60
N PRO A 120 0.10 -10.87 -45.89
CA PRO A 120 0.91 -12.05 -46.22
C PRO A 120 2.29 -12.01 -45.56
N LEU A 121 2.92 -10.82 -45.50
CA LEU A 121 4.23 -10.62 -44.88
C LEU A 121 4.16 -10.81 -43.36
N ILE A 122 3.07 -10.38 -42.73
CA ILE A 122 2.87 -10.45 -41.28
C ILE A 122 2.61 -11.91 -40.84
N ILE A 123 1.84 -12.66 -41.64
CA ILE A 123 1.60 -14.09 -41.43
C ILE A 123 2.91 -14.87 -41.50
N ASN A 124 3.75 -14.58 -42.50
CA ASN A 124 5.07 -15.21 -42.64
C ASN A 124 5.96 -14.96 -41.41
N ALA A 125 5.86 -13.78 -40.80
CA ALA A 125 6.60 -13.44 -39.59
C ALA A 125 5.97 -13.99 -38.28
N LYS A 126 4.70 -14.41 -38.31
CA LYS A 126 3.86 -14.62 -37.11
C LYS A 126 3.86 -13.37 -36.20
N GLY A 127 3.78 -12.21 -36.86
CA GLY A 127 4.03 -10.89 -36.29
C GLY A 127 2.89 -10.30 -35.45
N VAL A 128 2.99 -8.98 -35.22
CA VAL A 128 2.06 -8.19 -34.40
C VAL A 128 1.53 -6.99 -35.20
N ILE A 129 0.21 -6.83 -35.23
CA ILE A 129 -0.46 -5.66 -35.80
C ILE A 129 -0.91 -4.78 -34.63
N GLY A 130 -0.51 -3.52 -34.65
CA GLY A 130 -0.91 -2.53 -33.64
C GLY A 130 -1.64 -1.35 -34.25
N PHE A 131 -2.63 -0.83 -33.53
CA PHE A 131 -3.36 0.39 -33.89
C PHE A 131 -3.23 1.44 -32.80
N THR A 132 -3.09 2.71 -33.19
CA THR A 132 -3.21 3.85 -32.27
C THR A 132 -4.69 4.24 -32.13
N GLY A 133 -5.35 3.67 -31.13
CA GLY A 133 -6.67 4.08 -30.67
C GLY A 133 -6.64 5.34 -29.79
N SER A 134 -7.80 5.76 -29.30
CA SER A 134 -7.93 6.92 -28.40
C SER A 134 -8.98 6.67 -27.32
N VAL A 135 -8.80 7.28 -26.14
CA VAL A 135 -9.88 7.37 -25.14
C VAL A 135 -11.16 8.00 -25.71
N SER A 136 -11.04 8.88 -26.71
CA SER A 136 -12.19 9.50 -27.39
C SER A 136 -13.05 8.52 -28.19
N GLY A 137 -12.58 7.28 -28.42
CA GLY A 137 -13.39 6.19 -28.99
C GLY A 137 -14.21 5.42 -27.96
N ILE A 138 -14.01 5.68 -26.66
CA ILE A 138 -14.71 5.01 -25.55
C ILE A 138 -15.62 5.98 -24.80
N ILE A 139 -15.13 7.19 -24.54
CA ILE A 139 -15.87 8.23 -23.84
C ILE A 139 -16.18 9.40 -24.77
N PRO A 140 -17.37 10.01 -24.66
CA PRO A 140 -17.75 11.15 -25.49
C PRO A 140 -16.96 12.40 -25.07
N PHE A 141 -16.49 13.15 -26.06
CA PHE A 141 -15.93 14.48 -25.86
C PHE A 141 -16.67 15.49 -26.76
N PRO A 142 -16.86 16.73 -26.31
CA PRO A 142 -17.39 17.81 -27.14
C PRO A 142 -16.55 18.01 -28.41
N PHE A 143 -17.20 18.49 -29.48
CA PHE A 143 -16.60 18.83 -30.77
C PHE A 143 -15.79 17.72 -31.44
N SER A 144 -15.96 16.45 -31.05
CA SER A 144 -15.16 15.36 -31.61
C SER A 144 -15.97 14.25 -32.23
N CYS A 145 -17.22 14.49 -32.65
CA CYS A 145 -18.08 13.45 -33.20
C CYS A 145 -17.40 12.67 -34.34
N VAL A 146 -16.77 13.37 -35.29
CA VAL A 146 -16.07 12.73 -36.41
C VAL A 146 -14.86 11.94 -35.91
N TYR A 147 -13.96 12.57 -35.16
CA TYR A 147 -12.76 11.92 -34.64
C TYR A 147 -13.07 10.72 -33.71
N SER A 148 -13.97 10.89 -32.75
CA SER A 148 -14.45 9.85 -31.84
C SER A 148 -15.05 8.67 -32.61
N SER A 149 -15.85 8.94 -33.65
CA SER A 149 -16.42 7.89 -34.50
C SER A 149 -15.33 7.08 -35.21
N THR A 150 -14.31 7.74 -35.77
CA THR A 150 -13.18 7.03 -36.40
C THR A 150 -12.40 6.16 -35.41
N LYS A 151 -12.19 6.64 -34.18
CA LYS A 151 -11.46 5.90 -33.14
C LYS A 151 -12.28 4.75 -32.54
N ALA A 152 -13.60 4.90 -32.44
CA ALA A 152 -14.48 3.78 -32.09
C ALA A 152 -14.49 2.71 -33.20
N ALA A 153 -14.53 3.11 -34.47
CA ALA A 153 -14.48 2.20 -35.60
C ALA A 153 -13.18 1.37 -35.62
N ILE A 154 -12.01 1.99 -35.39
CA ILE A 154 -10.74 1.26 -35.36
C ILE A 154 -10.61 0.34 -34.14
N HIS A 155 -11.20 0.70 -33.00
CA HIS A 155 -11.26 -0.18 -31.82
C HIS A 155 -12.03 -1.47 -32.12
N GLN A 156 -13.19 -1.34 -32.76
CA GLN A 156 -14.00 -2.50 -33.14
C GLN A 156 -13.30 -3.33 -34.22
N TYR A 157 -12.70 -2.67 -35.23
CA TYR A 157 -11.94 -3.37 -36.26
C TYR A 157 -10.79 -4.19 -35.67
N ALA A 158 -10.00 -3.62 -34.75
CA ALA A 158 -8.91 -4.33 -34.08
C ALA A 158 -9.41 -5.52 -33.24
N ALA A 159 -10.58 -5.40 -32.60
CA ALA A 159 -11.19 -6.47 -31.82
C ALA A 159 -11.60 -7.66 -32.67
N VAL A 160 -12.20 -7.42 -33.84
CA VAL A 160 -12.62 -8.47 -34.78
C VAL A 160 -11.40 -9.07 -35.48
N LEU A 161 -10.48 -8.23 -35.99
CA LEU A 161 -9.26 -8.68 -36.66
C LEU A 161 -8.41 -9.60 -35.75
N ARG A 162 -8.38 -9.36 -34.44
CA ARG A 162 -7.69 -10.24 -33.48
C ARG A 162 -8.21 -11.68 -33.52
N LEU A 163 -9.52 -11.86 -33.69
CA LEU A 163 -10.14 -13.18 -33.75
C LEU A 163 -9.78 -13.87 -35.07
N GLU A 164 -9.86 -13.13 -36.18
CA GLU A 164 -9.54 -13.62 -37.53
C GLU A 164 -8.07 -14.00 -37.70
N MET A 165 -7.16 -13.29 -37.02
CA MET A 165 -5.72 -13.48 -37.13
C MET A 165 -5.15 -14.58 -36.21
N LYS A 166 -5.95 -15.06 -35.26
CA LYS A 166 -5.55 -16.09 -34.29
C LYS A 166 -5.10 -17.41 -34.94
N PRO A 167 -5.75 -17.96 -35.99
CA PRO A 167 -5.31 -19.19 -36.65
C PRO A 167 -3.91 -19.10 -37.27
N PHE A 168 -3.50 -17.89 -37.68
CA PHE A 168 -2.20 -17.63 -38.29
C PHE A 168 -1.10 -17.30 -37.26
N ASN A 169 -1.42 -17.36 -35.97
CA ASN A 169 -0.55 -16.94 -34.87
C ASN A 169 -0.04 -15.48 -35.03
N VAL A 170 -0.86 -14.62 -35.63
CA VAL A 170 -0.64 -13.18 -35.72
C VAL A 170 -1.37 -12.51 -34.56
N LYS A 171 -0.68 -11.60 -33.85
CA LYS A 171 -1.23 -10.92 -32.68
C LYS A 171 -1.76 -9.56 -33.11
N VAL A 172 -2.87 -9.14 -32.51
CA VAL A 172 -3.44 -7.81 -32.74
C VAL A 172 -3.56 -7.10 -31.40
N ILE A 173 -3.01 -5.89 -31.33
CA ILE A 173 -3.06 -5.02 -30.15
C ILE A 173 -3.66 -3.65 -30.52
N ASN A 174 -4.37 -3.06 -29.59
CA ASN A 174 -4.98 -1.74 -29.73
C ASN A 174 -4.46 -0.87 -28.59
N ILE A 175 -3.68 0.16 -28.93
CA ILE A 175 -3.12 1.08 -27.95
C ILE A 175 -4.13 2.21 -27.74
N ILE A 176 -4.80 2.21 -26.58
CA ILE A 176 -5.79 3.23 -26.24
C ILE A 176 -5.06 4.42 -25.61
N THR A 177 -4.95 5.48 -26.39
CA THR A 177 -4.11 6.65 -26.10
C THR A 177 -4.89 7.75 -25.37
N GLY A 178 -4.38 8.20 -24.23
CA GLY A 178 -4.76 9.42 -23.53
C GLY A 178 -3.89 10.62 -23.94
N GLY A 179 -3.58 11.54 -23.02
CA GLY A 179 -2.74 12.71 -23.33
C GLY A 179 -1.28 12.32 -23.65
N VAL A 180 -0.78 12.69 -24.84
CA VAL A 180 0.62 12.50 -25.29
C VAL A 180 1.10 13.74 -26.04
N LYS A 181 2.32 14.20 -25.75
CA LYS A 181 2.82 15.49 -26.22
C LYS A 181 3.13 15.40 -27.72
N THR A 182 2.22 15.87 -28.55
CA THR A 182 2.26 15.77 -30.02
C THR A 182 1.60 16.98 -30.68
N ASP A 183 1.91 17.24 -31.95
CA ASP A 183 1.30 18.31 -32.76
C ASP A 183 0.03 17.83 -33.49
N ILE A 184 -0.79 17.00 -32.84
CA ILE A 184 -2.02 16.42 -33.43
C ILE A 184 -3.23 17.38 -33.34
N GLU A 185 -3.07 18.53 -32.69
CA GLU A 185 -4.11 19.54 -32.50
C GLU A 185 -4.71 19.98 -33.84
N ASP A 186 -6.04 20.15 -33.87
CA ASP A 186 -6.74 20.72 -35.02
C ASP A 186 -6.46 22.22 -35.06
N LYS A 187 -5.83 22.72 -36.13
CA LYS A 187 -5.36 24.12 -36.19
C LYS A 187 -6.39 25.10 -36.77
N ARG A 188 -7.59 24.63 -37.09
CA ARG A 188 -8.67 25.47 -37.63
C ARG A 188 -9.26 26.36 -36.54
N ASP A 189 -9.67 27.56 -36.94
CA ASP A 189 -10.34 28.52 -36.08
C ASP A 189 -11.84 28.24 -36.00
N PHE A 190 -12.46 28.70 -34.93
CA PHE A 190 -13.90 28.58 -34.72
C PHE A 190 -14.66 29.40 -35.79
N PRO A 191 -15.62 28.82 -36.53
CA PRO A 191 -16.33 29.57 -37.56
C PRO A 191 -17.22 30.64 -36.94
N LYS A 192 -17.04 31.90 -37.34
CA LYS A 192 -17.91 33.01 -36.92
C LYS A 192 -19.38 32.82 -37.35
N THR A 193 -19.60 32.03 -38.40
CA THR A 193 -20.93 31.67 -38.92
C THR A 193 -21.50 30.40 -38.28
N SER A 194 -20.79 29.78 -37.33
CA SER A 194 -21.25 28.55 -36.67
C SER A 194 -22.54 28.82 -35.90
N LEU A 195 -23.47 27.87 -35.93
CA LEU A 195 -24.65 27.86 -35.05
C LEU A 195 -24.27 27.76 -33.57
N PHE A 196 -23.03 27.32 -33.28
CA PHE A 196 -22.47 27.26 -31.94
C PHE A 196 -21.78 28.57 -31.53
N ASN A 197 -21.85 29.63 -32.33
CA ASN A 197 -21.35 30.96 -31.97
C ASN A 197 -22.29 31.64 -30.96
N VAL A 198 -22.37 31.05 -29.77
CA VAL A 198 -23.08 31.53 -28.59
C VAL A 198 -22.06 31.73 -27.47
N ASP A 199 -22.39 32.59 -26.50
CA ASP A 199 -21.47 32.95 -25.41
C ASP A 199 -20.85 31.70 -24.72
N GLY A 200 -19.52 31.68 -24.60
CA GLY A 200 -18.75 30.62 -23.94
C GLY A 200 -18.40 29.41 -24.81
N MET A 201 -18.88 29.31 -26.05
CA MET A 201 -18.63 28.14 -26.91
C MET A 201 -17.34 28.23 -27.72
N GLU A 202 -16.88 29.43 -28.06
CA GLU A 202 -15.58 29.63 -28.70
C GLU A 202 -14.45 29.26 -27.72
N GLU A 203 -14.59 29.69 -26.46
CA GLU A 203 -13.77 29.32 -25.31
C GLU A 203 -13.73 27.80 -25.10
N ALA A 204 -14.91 27.17 -25.00
CA ALA A 204 -15.01 25.71 -24.84
C ALA A 204 -14.39 24.94 -26.00
N PHE A 205 -14.49 25.48 -27.23
CA PHE A 205 -13.87 24.91 -28.41
C PHE A 205 -12.35 25.00 -28.35
N ILE A 206 -11.79 26.17 -28.01
CA ILE A 206 -10.35 26.39 -27.86
C ILE A 206 -9.77 25.47 -26.76
N GLU A 207 -10.43 25.37 -25.61
CA GLU A 207 -10.02 24.49 -24.52
C GLU A 207 -10.03 23.02 -24.95
N ARG A 208 -11.06 22.59 -25.68
CA ARG A 208 -11.14 21.23 -26.22
C ARG A 208 -10.05 20.94 -27.25
N ARG A 209 -9.71 21.93 -28.09
CA ARG A 209 -8.66 21.86 -29.11
C ARG A 209 -7.30 21.63 -28.46
N ARG A 210 -6.99 22.39 -27.41
CA ARG A 210 -5.72 22.36 -26.66
C ARG A 210 -5.63 21.23 -25.62
N MET A 211 -6.71 20.49 -25.37
CA MET A 211 -6.80 19.45 -24.34
C MET A 211 -5.66 18.43 -24.38
N ALA A 212 -5.23 18.00 -25.58
CA ALA A 212 -4.14 17.02 -25.73
C ALA A 212 -2.74 17.62 -25.46
N ALA A 213 -2.60 18.94 -25.52
CA ALA A 213 -1.35 19.67 -25.29
C ALA A 213 -1.22 20.20 -23.85
N LYS A 214 -2.34 20.56 -23.20
CA LYS A 214 -2.40 21.25 -21.89
C LYS A 214 -2.47 20.30 -20.67
N ASN A 215 -3.02 19.09 -20.84
CA ASN A 215 -3.27 18.17 -19.71
C ASN A 215 -2.08 17.23 -19.40
N MET A 216 -0.94 17.79 -18.96
CA MET A 216 0.32 17.06 -18.65
C MET A 216 0.56 15.85 -19.55
N PRO A 217 0.62 16.07 -20.86
CA PRO A 217 0.66 14.96 -21.77
C PRO A 217 1.97 14.19 -21.59
N MET A 218 1.88 12.86 -21.58
CA MET A 218 3.06 12.01 -21.47
C MET A 218 4.07 12.38 -22.59
N PRO A 219 5.37 12.55 -22.29
CA PRO A 219 6.37 12.74 -23.33
C PRO A 219 6.34 11.59 -24.33
N ALA A 220 6.46 11.90 -25.62
CA ALA A 220 6.35 10.92 -26.70
C ALA A 220 7.41 9.80 -26.56
N GLU A 221 8.59 10.12 -26.01
CA GLU A 221 9.67 9.16 -25.76
C GLU A 221 9.31 8.17 -24.64
N LYS A 222 8.72 8.66 -23.54
CA LYS A 222 8.26 7.82 -22.42
C LYS A 222 7.09 6.94 -22.85
N TYR A 223 6.21 7.48 -23.67
CA TYR A 223 5.11 6.76 -24.29
C TYR A 223 5.64 5.65 -25.22
N ALA A 224 6.59 5.99 -26.10
CA ALA A 224 7.21 5.08 -27.05
C ALA A 224 7.87 3.88 -26.38
N LYS A 225 8.67 4.10 -25.32
CA LYS A 225 9.28 3.01 -24.52
C LYS A 225 8.26 1.97 -24.04
N LYS A 226 7.11 2.44 -23.56
CA LYS A 226 6.04 1.55 -23.06
C LYS A 226 5.33 0.83 -24.21
N VAL A 227 5.05 1.53 -25.31
CA VAL A 227 4.38 0.94 -26.48
C VAL A 227 5.26 -0.11 -27.16
N VAL A 228 6.55 0.16 -27.34
CA VAL A 228 7.49 -0.82 -27.92
C VAL A 228 7.57 -2.08 -27.04
N SER A 229 7.62 -1.92 -25.70
CA SER A 229 7.51 -3.06 -24.79
C SER A 229 6.18 -3.82 -24.94
N ASP A 230 5.05 -3.14 -25.15
CA ASP A 230 3.77 -3.83 -25.38
C ASP A 230 3.79 -4.69 -26.64
N PHE A 231 4.46 -4.24 -27.71
CA PHE A 231 4.66 -5.05 -28.92
C PHE A 231 5.55 -6.27 -28.67
N GLU A 232 6.63 -6.14 -27.88
CA GLU A 232 7.54 -7.24 -27.55
C GLU A 232 6.88 -8.32 -26.67
N TYR A 233 6.07 -7.90 -25.70
CA TYR A 233 5.40 -8.79 -24.76
C TYR A 233 4.00 -9.24 -25.23
N ALA A 234 3.58 -8.88 -26.44
CA ALA A 234 2.29 -9.26 -27.00
C ALA A 234 2.17 -10.78 -27.16
N ASN A 235 1.52 -11.43 -26.20
CA ASN A 235 1.30 -12.88 -26.18
C ASN A 235 -0.11 -13.29 -26.67
N GLY A 236 -0.91 -12.33 -27.15
CA GLY A 236 -2.26 -12.58 -27.64
C GLY A 236 -3.34 -12.76 -26.57
N SER A 237 -3.05 -12.57 -25.27
CA SER A 237 -4.06 -12.61 -24.19
C SER A 237 -4.85 -11.31 -24.02
N LYS A 238 -4.23 -10.18 -24.39
CA LYS A 238 -4.77 -8.83 -24.18
C LYS A 238 -4.79 -8.04 -25.49
N LEU A 239 -5.94 -7.39 -25.78
CA LEU A 239 -6.12 -6.51 -26.94
C LEU A 239 -5.83 -5.04 -26.59
N ASN A 240 -6.51 -4.49 -25.58
CA ASN A 240 -6.47 -3.06 -25.29
C ASN A 240 -5.36 -2.72 -24.27
N TYR A 241 -4.43 -1.86 -24.67
CA TYR A 241 -3.34 -1.34 -23.84
C TYR A 241 -3.51 0.15 -23.65
N TYR A 242 -3.87 0.57 -22.44
CA TYR A 242 -4.06 1.98 -22.10
C TYR A 242 -2.71 2.66 -21.85
N ARG A 243 -2.45 3.77 -22.54
CA ARG A 243 -1.21 4.54 -22.48
C ARG A 243 -1.51 6.04 -22.57
N GLY A 244 -0.56 6.88 -22.19
CA GLY A 244 -0.78 8.33 -22.04
C GLY A 244 -1.39 8.66 -20.67
N THR A 245 -1.52 9.96 -20.38
CA THR A 245 -2.08 10.44 -19.11
C THR A 245 -3.60 10.19 -19.10
N ILE A 246 -4.09 9.52 -18.06
CA ILE A 246 -5.51 9.32 -17.75
C ILE A 246 -5.64 9.83 -16.31
N ASP A 247 -6.18 11.04 -16.14
CA ASP A 247 -6.08 11.86 -14.93
C ASP A 247 -6.88 11.33 -13.74
N LYS A 248 -6.36 10.33 -13.01
CA LYS A 248 -6.72 10.06 -11.62
C LYS A 248 -5.57 9.42 -10.85
N ASP A 249 -5.34 9.93 -9.64
CA ASP A 249 -4.50 9.23 -8.68
C ASP A 249 -5.20 7.97 -8.21
N GLN A 250 -4.44 6.88 -8.11
CA GLN A 250 -4.94 5.58 -7.72
C GLN A 250 -3.93 4.92 -6.78
N LEU A 251 -4.45 4.20 -5.80
CA LEU A 251 -3.68 3.31 -4.93
C LEU A 251 -4.20 1.89 -5.10
N LYS A 252 -3.33 0.90 -5.30
CA LYS A 252 -3.78 -0.48 -5.06
C LYS A 252 -4.03 -0.67 -3.56
N ILE A 253 -4.86 -1.64 -3.22
CA ILE A 253 -5.05 -2.04 -1.82
C ILE A 253 -3.70 -2.31 -1.16
N GLY A 254 -3.43 -1.59 -0.08
CA GLY A 254 -2.20 -1.67 0.70
C GLY A 254 -1.03 -0.77 0.22
N GLU A 255 -1.20 -0.08 -0.89
CA GLU A 255 -0.21 0.93 -1.30
C GLU A 255 -0.38 2.23 -0.49
N VAL A 256 0.70 2.99 -0.47
CA VAL A 256 0.85 4.32 0.10
C VAL A 256 1.43 5.27 -0.96
N ASN A 257 0.90 6.48 -1.03
CA ASN A 257 1.51 7.59 -1.75
C ASN A 257 1.81 8.70 -0.74
N ARG A 258 3.06 9.16 -0.71
CA ARG A 258 3.51 10.29 0.11
C ARG A 258 3.60 11.54 -0.76
N TYR A 259 2.97 12.61 -0.33
CA TYR A 259 3.01 13.92 -0.96
C TYR A 259 3.79 14.87 -0.05
N THR A 260 4.83 15.51 -0.59
CA THR A 260 5.53 16.61 0.07
C THR A 260 5.08 17.91 -0.58
N VAL A 261 4.39 18.74 0.18
CA VAL A 261 3.85 20.02 -0.27
C VAL A 261 4.76 21.10 0.26
N ASN A 262 5.39 21.86 -0.63
CA ASN A 262 6.18 23.04 -0.32
C ASN A 262 5.46 24.28 -0.82
N TYR A 263 5.36 25.31 0.00
CA TYR A 263 4.74 26.58 -0.37
C TYR A 263 5.65 27.75 0.01
N LYS A 264 5.96 28.61 -0.96
CA LYS A 264 6.74 29.83 -0.77
C LYS A 264 5.84 31.06 -0.59
N ARG A 265 5.71 31.56 0.63
CA ARG A 265 4.88 32.73 0.93
C ARG A 265 5.56 34.01 0.41
N LEU A 266 4.99 34.64 -0.62
CA LEU A 266 5.40 36.00 -1.05
C LEU A 266 4.48 37.10 -0.47
N ASP A 267 3.19 36.80 -0.32
CA ASP A 267 2.25 37.71 0.33
C ASP A 267 2.14 37.39 1.83
N LYS A 268 2.44 38.38 2.67
CA LYS A 268 2.31 38.27 4.12
C LYS A 268 0.86 38.22 4.58
N ASN A 269 -0.12 38.54 3.73
CA ASN A 269 -1.53 38.48 4.09
C ASN A 269 -2.12 37.05 4.05
N ILE A 270 -1.48 36.12 3.34
CA ILE A 270 -1.93 34.73 3.28
C ILE A 270 -1.41 34.00 4.52
N GLU A 271 -2.32 33.60 5.41
CA GLU A 271 -1.97 32.90 6.66
C GLU A 271 -2.23 31.40 6.59
N GLN A 272 -3.06 30.94 5.64
CA GLN A 272 -3.44 29.54 5.53
C GLN A 272 -3.77 29.15 4.09
N ILE A 273 -3.61 27.87 3.82
CA ILE A 273 -4.01 27.21 2.58
C ILE A 273 -4.85 25.97 2.91
N TYR A 274 -5.48 25.34 1.93
CA TYR A 274 -6.39 24.22 2.12
C TYR A 274 -6.00 23.03 1.25
N LEU A 275 -6.11 21.84 1.83
CA LEU A 275 -6.01 20.55 1.17
C LEU A 275 -7.41 19.92 1.13
N ARG A 276 -7.80 19.37 -0.03
CA ARG A 276 -8.98 18.52 -0.20
C ARG A 276 -8.60 17.19 -0.84
N LEU A 277 -8.90 16.11 -0.13
CA LEU A 277 -8.81 14.73 -0.57
C LEU A 277 -10.22 14.18 -0.79
N LYS A 278 -10.56 13.72 -2.00
CA LYS A 278 -11.87 13.09 -2.29
C LYS A 278 -11.68 11.67 -2.78
N ASN A 279 -12.34 10.72 -2.14
CA ASN A 279 -12.41 9.35 -2.63
C ASN A 279 -13.44 9.27 -3.76
N ILE A 280 -13.01 8.95 -4.98
CA ILE A 280 -13.86 9.01 -6.19
C ILE A 280 -14.65 7.72 -6.41
N GLU A 281 -14.43 6.71 -5.56
CA GLU A 281 -15.16 5.45 -5.66
C GLU A 281 -16.68 5.67 -5.57
N ARG A 282 -17.43 4.87 -6.34
CA ARG A 282 -18.87 5.04 -6.50
C ARG A 282 -19.59 4.89 -5.16
N THR A 283 -20.57 5.74 -4.89
CA THR A 283 -21.41 5.65 -3.69
C THR A 283 -22.11 4.30 -3.53
N SER A 284 -22.43 3.59 -4.62
CA SER A 284 -23.01 2.25 -4.56
C SER A 284 -22.09 1.22 -3.90
N ILE A 285 -20.76 1.42 -3.94
CA ILE A 285 -19.76 0.58 -3.26
C ILE A 285 -19.82 0.80 -1.74
N ARG A 286 -20.31 1.95 -1.27
CA ARG A 286 -20.48 2.26 0.16
C ARG A 286 -21.51 1.35 0.83
N ALA A 287 -22.58 0.98 0.13
CA ALA A 287 -23.63 0.08 0.62
C ALA A 287 -23.14 -1.37 0.83
N ILE A 288 -22.10 -1.79 0.11
CA ILE A 288 -21.48 -3.13 0.26
C ILE A 288 -20.53 -3.17 1.48
N ASN A 289 -20.03 -2.02 1.92
CA ASN A 289 -18.94 -1.89 2.90
C ASN A 289 -19.42 -1.33 4.26
N LEU A 290 -20.54 -1.86 4.78
CA LEU A 290 -21.32 -1.29 5.90
C LEU A 290 -20.56 -1.07 7.23
N ILE A 291 -19.34 -1.62 7.39
CA ILE A 291 -18.53 -1.49 8.62
C ILE A 291 -17.08 -1.06 8.29
N SER A 292 -16.44 -1.64 7.28
CA SER A 292 -15.09 -1.30 6.81
C SER A 292 -14.78 -2.10 5.54
N GLY A 293 -14.27 -1.49 4.47
CA GLY A 293 -14.07 -2.14 3.18
C GLY A 293 -12.79 -1.71 2.44
N PRO A 294 -12.41 -2.41 1.35
CA PRO A 294 -11.13 -2.21 0.64
C PRO A 294 -10.94 -0.81 0.05
N PHE A 295 -12.04 -0.07 -0.08
CA PHE A 295 -12.10 1.19 -0.79
C PHE A 295 -12.08 2.41 0.15
N ILE A 296 -11.66 2.21 1.40
CA ILE A 296 -11.47 3.30 2.37
C ILE A 296 -10.03 3.80 2.28
N LEU A 297 -9.87 5.12 2.27
CA LEU A 297 -8.57 5.78 2.34
C LEU A 297 -8.31 6.29 3.76
N TYR A 298 -7.05 6.17 4.15
CA TYR A 298 -6.47 6.81 5.34
C TYR A 298 -5.62 7.98 4.86
N CYS A 299 -5.73 9.13 5.52
CA CYS A 299 -4.94 10.31 5.23
C CYS A 299 -4.37 10.87 6.53
N HIS A 300 -3.09 11.24 6.52
CA HIS A 300 -2.55 12.09 7.58
C HIS A 300 -1.69 13.20 7.00
N VAL A 301 -1.70 14.33 7.70
CA VAL A 301 -1.04 15.59 7.33
C VAL A 301 -0.17 16.01 8.51
N ILE A 302 1.11 16.23 8.26
CA ILE A 302 2.06 16.70 9.27
C ILE A 302 2.81 17.94 8.76
N PRO A 303 3.02 18.96 9.61
CA PRO A 303 3.87 20.09 9.28
C PRO A 303 5.36 19.71 9.43
N PHE A 304 6.24 20.47 8.77
CA PHE A 304 7.68 20.17 8.68
C PHE A 304 8.37 20.00 10.04
N ASN A 305 8.08 20.85 11.03
CA ASN A 305 8.73 20.81 12.34
C ASN A 305 8.06 19.84 13.33
N TYR A 306 7.06 19.06 12.91
CA TYR A 306 6.46 18.05 13.77
C TYR A 306 7.46 16.93 14.09
N ASN A 307 7.80 16.81 15.37
CA ASN A 307 8.58 15.70 15.90
C ASN A 307 7.80 15.00 17.00
N GLN A 308 7.43 13.75 16.75
CA GLN A 308 6.70 12.91 17.70
C GLN A 308 7.41 12.69 19.05
N LEU A 309 8.73 12.91 19.15
CA LEU A 309 9.51 12.72 20.37
C LEU A 309 9.60 14.01 21.21
N LYS A 310 9.10 15.14 20.69
CA LYS A 310 9.08 16.42 21.38
C LYS A 310 7.66 16.90 21.57
N GLU A 311 7.42 17.69 22.62
CA GLU A 311 6.13 18.35 22.79
C GLU A 311 5.89 19.29 21.60
N PHE A 312 4.74 19.11 20.94
CA PHE A 312 4.30 19.95 19.85
C PHE A 312 3.22 20.90 20.36
N LYS A 313 3.42 22.21 20.15
CA LYS A 313 2.49 23.25 20.57
C LYS A 313 1.88 23.88 19.31
N PRO A 314 0.59 23.64 19.03
CA PRO A 314 -0.08 24.33 17.95
C PRO A 314 -0.20 25.82 18.29
N ASP A 315 0.03 26.68 17.29
CA ASP A 315 -0.04 28.14 17.48
C ASP A 315 -1.50 28.59 17.66
N ASN A 316 -2.43 27.85 17.05
CA ASN A 316 -3.86 28.04 17.24
C ASN A 316 -4.42 26.92 18.11
N LYS A 317 -4.90 27.24 19.32
CA LYS A 317 -5.46 26.24 20.26
C LYS A 317 -6.69 25.51 19.74
N ASP A 318 -7.38 26.06 18.73
CA ASP A 318 -8.55 25.46 18.10
C ASP A 318 -8.20 24.65 16.84
N ASN A 319 -6.92 24.62 16.41
CA ASN A 319 -6.46 23.85 15.26
C ASN A 319 -5.23 23.00 15.61
N THR A 320 -5.34 21.70 15.44
CA THR A 320 -4.35 20.72 15.91
C THR A 320 -3.08 20.69 15.04
N GLU A 321 -3.13 21.28 13.83
CA GLU A 321 -2.11 21.36 12.76
C GLU A 321 -1.60 20.00 12.22
N VAL A 322 -1.46 19.03 13.11
CA VAL A 322 -1.33 17.61 12.83
C VAL A 322 -2.73 17.03 12.70
N VAL A 323 -3.10 16.65 11.48
CA VAL A 323 -4.46 16.19 11.17
C VAL A 323 -4.42 14.77 10.61
N PHE A 324 -5.32 13.90 11.06
CA PHE A 324 -5.45 12.56 10.51
C PHE A 324 -6.92 12.16 10.37
N GLU A 325 -7.25 11.45 9.30
CA GLU A 325 -8.58 10.89 9.05
C GLU A 325 -8.42 9.43 8.60
N ASN A 326 -9.17 8.55 9.22
CA ASN A 326 -9.02 7.11 9.06
C ASN A 326 -10.15 6.40 8.33
N GLN A 327 -11.19 7.14 7.96
CA GLN A 327 -12.37 6.62 7.28
C GLN A 327 -12.84 7.54 6.13
N VAL A 328 -11.96 7.88 5.18
CA VAL A 328 -12.41 8.55 3.93
C VAL A 328 -13.13 7.52 3.03
N LYS A 329 -14.45 7.43 3.17
CA LYS A 329 -15.32 6.46 2.47
C LYS A 329 -15.51 6.81 0.99
N PRO A 330 -15.97 5.86 0.15
CA PRO A 330 -16.35 6.15 -1.24
C PRO A 330 -17.27 7.36 -1.35
N ASN A 331 -16.94 8.26 -2.28
CA ASN A 331 -17.59 9.55 -2.51
C ASN A 331 -17.56 10.55 -1.33
N GLN A 332 -16.71 10.32 -0.33
CA GLN A 332 -16.47 11.27 0.77
C GLN A 332 -15.27 12.17 0.46
N SER A 333 -15.35 13.43 0.89
CA SER A 333 -14.23 14.38 0.88
C SER A 333 -13.71 14.59 2.30
N PHE A 334 -12.40 14.80 2.41
CA PHE A 334 -11.68 15.18 3.61
C PHE A 334 -10.92 16.47 3.32
N ASN A 335 -11.21 17.52 4.10
CA ASN A 335 -10.65 18.85 3.90
C ASN A 335 -9.79 19.23 5.11
N VAL A 336 -8.62 19.82 4.88
CA VAL A 336 -7.66 20.19 5.92
C VAL A 336 -7.17 21.60 5.68
N THR A 337 -7.09 22.40 6.74
CA THR A 337 -6.44 23.72 6.73
C THR A 337 -4.96 23.55 7.06
N LEU A 338 -4.09 24.06 6.20
CA LEU A 338 -2.64 24.07 6.34
C LEU A 338 -2.20 25.48 6.73
N LEU A 339 -1.75 25.67 7.99
CA LEU A 339 -1.35 26.97 8.53
C LEU A 339 0.08 27.35 8.17
N LEU A 340 0.32 28.61 7.78
CA LEU A 340 1.62 29.18 7.44
C LEU A 340 2.28 29.83 8.67
N ASN A 341 2.78 28.99 9.56
CA ASN A 341 3.30 29.37 10.88
C ASN A 341 4.65 28.72 11.18
N ASP A 342 5.18 28.92 12.38
CA ASP A 342 6.51 28.41 12.76
C ASP A 342 6.59 26.88 12.73
N ASN A 343 5.47 26.17 12.90
CA ASN A 343 5.42 24.71 12.85
C ASN A 343 5.58 24.15 11.43
N SER A 344 5.06 24.82 10.40
CA SER A 344 5.22 24.41 9.00
C SER A 344 6.41 25.08 8.32
N LYS A 345 7.04 26.06 8.95
CA LYS A 345 8.17 26.86 8.41
C LYS A 345 9.45 26.02 8.28
N LYS A 346 9.98 25.97 7.05
CA LYS A 346 11.27 25.35 6.69
C LYS A 346 12.40 26.37 6.53
N SER A 347 12.09 27.53 5.96
CA SER A 347 12.98 28.69 5.84
C SER A 347 12.17 29.98 5.92
N ASP A 348 12.79 31.17 5.84
CA ASP A 348 12.09 32.44 6.10
C ASP A 348 10.79 32.67 5.31
N GLU A 349 10.68 32.09 4.11
CA GLU A 349 9.50 32.19 3.26
C GLU A 349 8.96 30.84 2.79
N GLU A 350 9.58 29.71 3.14
CA GLU A 350 9.13 28.39 2.69
C GLU A 350 8.47 27.59 3.81
N PHE A 351 7.30 27.05 3.51
CA PHE A 351 6.51 26.21 4.38
C PHE A 351 6.37 24.82 3.77
N GLN A 352 6.37 23.77 4.58
CA GLN A 352 6.33 22.40 4.09
C GLN A 352 5.40 21.51 4.94
N TRP A 353 4.68 20.63 4.26
CA TRP A 353 3.89 19.54 4.87
C TRP A 353 4.18 18.21 4.19
N GLU A 354 4.08 17.13 4.95
CA GLU A 354 4.09 15.76 4.46
C GLU A 354 2.67 15.17 4.62
N ILE A 355 2.16 14.56 3.55
CA ILE A 355 0.82 14.02 3.48
C ILE A 355 0.88 12.60 2.94
N ASP A 356 0.47 11.63 3.75
CA ASP A 356 0.43 10.22 3.35
C ASP A 356 -1.01 9.77 3.13
N ILE A 357 -1.27 9.25 1.94
CA ILE A 357 -2.54 8.63 1.56
C ILE A 357 -2.31 7.13 1.45
N ILE A 358 -3.07 6.36 2.23
CA ILE A 358 -2.90 4.92 2.39
C ILE A 358 -4.23 4.23 2.09
N SER A 359 -4.21 3.20 1.24
CA SER A 359 -5.39 2.36 1.01
C SER A 359 -5.49 1.26 2.08
N GLN A 360 -6.67 1.09 2.69
CA GLN A 360 -6.91 0.07 3.71
C GLN A 360 -6.85 -1.37 3.14
N ILE A 361 -6.46 -2.33 4.00
CA ILE A 361 -6.53 -3.79 3.84
C ILE A 361 -7.86 -4.23 3.22
N VAL A 362 -7.85 -5.17 2.25
CA VAL A 362 -8.74 -6.35 2.19
C VAL A 362 -8.19 -7.30 1.11
N ILE A 363 -7.65 -8.47 1.52
CA ILE A 363 -7.67 -9.82 0.88
C ILE A 363 -7.24 -9.96 -0.61
N THR A 364 -7.11 -8.88 -1.39
CA THR A 364 -6.84 -8.86 -2.82
C THR A 364 -5.89 -7.72 -3.19
N ARG A 365 -5.00 -7.98 -4.13
CA ARG A 365 -4.03 -7.00 -4.67
C ARG A 365 -4.45 -6.40 -6.01
N ARG A 366 -5.62 -6.80 -6.51
CA ARG A 366 -6.09 -6.42 -7.85
C ARG A 366 -6.92 -5.14 -7.85
N SER A 367 -7.64 -4.89 -6.76
CA SER A 367 -8.49 -3.71 -6.68
C SER A 367 -7.66 -2.47 -6.42
N LYS A 368 -8.16 -1.36 -6.94
CA LYS A 368 -7.58 -0.04 -6.79
C LYS A 368 -8.63 0.91 -6.23
N VAL A 369 -8.17 1.93 -5.55
CA VAL A 369 -8.97 3.02 -5.02
C VAL A 369 -8.54 4.29 -5.73
N GLU A 370 -9.47 4.90 -6.47
CA GLU A 370 -9.25 6.18 -7.14
C GLU A 370 -9.58 7.35 -6.20
N TYR A 371 -8.73 8.38 -6.21
CA TYR A 371 -8.97 9.60 -5.44
C TYR A 371 -8.47 10.86 -6.14
N ASP A 372 -9.05 11.99 -5.74
CA ASP A 372 -8.64 13.33 -6.13
C ASP A 372 -7.88 13.97 -4.97
N PHE A 373 -6.72 14.56 -5.27
CA PHE A 373 -5.89 15.31 -4.32
C PHE A 373 -5.72 16.73 -4.83
N THR A 374 -6.20 17.71 -4.06
CA THR A 374 -6.29 19.12 -4.47
C THR A 374 -5.82 20.06 -3.37
N ILE A 375 -5.11 21.13 -3.72
CA ILE A 375 -4.61 22.15 -2.79
C ILE A 375 -4.94 23.53 -3.36
N GLY A 376 -5.42 24.44 -2.52
CA GLY A 376 -5.82 25.80 -2.89
C GLY A 376 -5.95 26.73 -1.68
N ASP A 377 -6.37 27.99 -1.87
CA ASP A 377 -6.50 29.03 -0.81
C ASP A 377 -7.96 29.35 -0.52
N ASP A 378 -8.87 28.99 -1.43
CA ASP A 378 -10.29 29.06 -1.20
C ASP A 378 -10.89 27.64 -1.20
N LEU A 379 -11.29 27.22 0.00
CA LEU A 379 -11.99 25.95 0.19
C LEU A 379 -13.32 25.89 -0.58
N SER A 380 -14.02 27.02 -0.74
CA SER A 380 -15.30 27.08 -1.45
C SER A 380 -15.10 26.82 -2.94
N PHE A 381 -14.06 27.41 -3.53
CA PHE A 381 -13.62 27.09 -4.88
C PHE A 381 -13.23 25.61 -5.02
N LEU A 382 -12.40 25.09 -4.11
CA LEU A 382 -12.02 23.67 -4.10
C LEU A 382 -13.24 22.74 -4.06
N LYS A 383 -14.30 23.10 -3.32
CA LYS A 383 -15.56 22.33 -3.23
C LYS A 383 -16.31 22.27 -4.56
N LYS A 384 -16.36 23.40 -5.30
CA LYS A 384 -17.08 23.55 -6.58
C LYS A 384 -16.40 22.84 -7.76
N ILE A 385 -15.09 22.58 -7.68
CA ILE A 385 -14.38 21.79 -8.68
C ILE A 385 -14.94 20.36 -8.68
N ASN A 386 -15.59 19.94 -9.77
CA ASN A 386 -16.20 18.62 -9.89
C ASN A 386 -15.54 17.80 -11.02
N HIS A 387 -15.08 16.60 -10.63
CA HIS A 387 -14.73 15.43 -11.43
C HIS A 387 -13.87 15.64 -12.70
N SER A 388 -12.61 15.18 -12.64
CA SER A 388 -11.70 14.83 -13.76
C SER A 388 -10.55 15.77 -14.14
N LYS A 389 -10.04 16.61 -13.23
CA LYS A 389 -8.80 17.35 -13.50
C LYS A 389 -7.91 17.46 -12.26
N LEU A 390 -6.71 16.91 -12.37
CA LEU A 390 -5.59 17.16 -11.47
C LEU A 390 -5.12 18.59 -11.75
N GLN A 391 -5.43 19.58 -10.91
CA GLN A 391 -4.70 20.84 -10.94
C GLN A 391 -4.74 21.60 -9.63
N GLN A 392 -3.56 22.04 -9.21
CA GLN A 392 -3.26 22.74 -7.97
C GLN A 392 -3.31 24.25 -8.20
N THR A 393 -4.22 24.99 -7.54
CA THR A 393 -3.98 26.41 -7.17
C THR A 393 -4.80 26.99 -6.04
N LEU A 394 -4.05 27.84 -5.34
CA LEU A 394 -4.39 29.08 -4.65
C LEU A 394 -4.77 30.24 -5.62
N SER A 395 -6.04 30.63 -5.63
CA SER A 395 -6.73 31.72 -6.35
C SER A 395 -6.38 33.19 -6.03
N SER A 396 -5.38 33.52 -5.20
CA SER A 396 -5.25 34.88 -4.63
C SER A 396 -4.36 35.91 -5.34
N LEU A 397 -3.94 35.73 -6.61
CA LEU A 397 -3.28 36.82 -7.37
C LEU A 397 -4.15 37.50 -8.44
N THR A 398 -5.45 37.21 -8.50
CA THR A 398 -6.38 38.01 -9.31
C THR A 398 -7.59 38.37 -8.46
N SER A 399 -7.59 39.59 -7.92
CA SER A 399 -8.73 40.20 -7.23
C SER A 399 -9.92 40.51 -8.15
N ASP A 400 -9.90 40.06 -9.40
CA ASP A 400 -10.95 40.28 -10.38
C ASP A 400 -11.49 38.94 -10.88
N ILE A 401 -12.67 38.59 -10.38
CA ILE A 401 -13.44 37.37 -10.68
C ILE A 401 -13.78 37.25 -12.19
N ASP A 402 -13.59 38.32 -12.97
CA ASP A 402 -13.92 38.38 -14.40
C ASP A 402 -12.70 38.27 -15.35
N SER A 403 -11.50 37.92 -14.86
CA SER A 403 -10.28 37.90 -15.70
C SER A 403 -9.32 36.73 -15.44
N ILE A 404 -9.80 35.48 -15.58
CA ILE A 404 -8.91 34.31 -15.62
C ILE A 404 -8.50 34.03 -17.07
N PRO A 405 -7.21 34.08 -17.46
CA PRO A 405 -6.76 33.71 -18.80
C PRO A 405 -6.85 32.19 -19.00
N GLU A 406 -7.39 31.76 -20.15
CA GLU A 406 -7.62 30.35 -20.52
C GLU A 406 -6.35 29.49 -20.74
N SER A 407 -5.19 29.80 -20.17
CA SER A 407 -3.91 29.18 -20.57
C SER A 407 -3.00 28.75 -19.42
N VAL A 408 -3.53 28.11 -18.37
CA VAL A 408 -2.67 27.56 -17.30
C VAL A 408 -2.66 26.02 -17.33
N ASP A 409 -1.49 25.48 -17.69
CA ASP A 409 -1.05 24.07 -17.63
C ASP A 409 -1.07 23.53 -16.19
N ASN A 410 -1.18 22.20 -15.98
CA ASN A 410 -1.08 21.58 -14.65
C ASN A 410 0.35 21.67 -14.04
N SER A 411 1.07 22.75 -14.28
CA SER A 411 1.94 23.30 -13.25
C SER A 411 1.08 23.67 -12.05
N VAL A 412 1.72 23.69 -10.91
CA VAL A 412 1.21 24.44 -9.78
C VAL A 412 0.89 25.84 -10.27
N PHE A 413 -0.39 26.20 -10.33
CA PHE A 413 -0.82 27.51 -10.85
C PHE A 413 -0.33 28.66 -9.94
N ASN A 414 0.37 28.32 -8.85
CA ASN A 414 1.17 29.26 -8.10
C ASN A 414 2.63 28.78 -8.19
N PRO A 415 3.56 29.52 -8.81
CA PRO A 415 4.99 29.17 -8.85
C PRO A 415 5.61 29.02 -7.45
N GLN A 416 4.90 29.43 -6.41
CA GLN A 416 5.25 29.27 -5.01
C GLN A 416 4.93 27.89 -4.44
N LEU A 417 3.92 27.20 -4.96
CA LEU A 417 3.52 25.89 -4.46
C LEU A 417 4.27 24.83 -5.29
N THR A 418 4.79 23.78 -4.65
CA THR A 418 5.46 22.67 -5.30
C THR A 418 5.05 21.40 -4.58
N VAL A 419 4.50 20.43 -5.31
CA VAL A 419 4.06 19.15 -4.74
C VAL A 419 4.87 18.02 -5.34
N PHE A 420 5.63 17.34 -4.50
CA PHE A 420 6.35 16.11 -4.86
C PHE A 420 5.54 14.90 -4.42
N LYS A 421 5.43 13.91 -5.30
CA LYS A 421 4.75 12.65 -5.01
C LYS A 421 5.73 11.50 -5.08
N LEU A 422 5.81 10.73 -4.00
CA LEU A 422 6.50 9.45 -3.92
C LEU A 422 5.47 8.32 -3.89
N THR A 423 5.62 7.37 -4.81
CA THR A 423 4.79 6.16 -4.81
C THR A 423 5.35 5.12 -3.85
N THR A 424 4.58 4.07 -3.58
CA THR A 424 5.05 2.94 -2.75
C THR A 424 6.37 2.37 -3.26
N ASP A 425 6.54 2.22 -4.58
CA ASP A 425 7.79 1.67 -5.12
C ASP A 425 8.97 2.62 -4.88
N ASP A 426 8.76 3.94 -5.01
CA ASP A 426 9.79 4.95 -4.74
C ASP A 426 10.21 4.93 -3.25
N LEU A 427 9.23 4.83 -2.34
CA LEU A 427 9.47 4.78 -0.89
C LEU A 427 10.26 3.54 -0.46
N TRP A 428 10.14 2.42 -1.18
CA TRP A 428 10.78 1.14 -0.85
C TRP A 428 12.03 0.82 -1.69
N GLN A 429 12.40 1.68 -2.64
CA GLN A 429 13.61 1.57 -3.47
C GLN A 429 14.71 2.57 -3.05
N THR A 430 14.77 2.89 -1.76
CA THR A 430 15.81 3.77 -1.20
C THR A 430 17.21 3.21 -1.42
N LYS A 431 18.17 4.12 -1.63
CA LYS A 431 19.59 3.84 -1.76
C LYS A 431 20.28 3.97 -0.39
N PRO A 432 21.37 3.22 -0.14
CA PRO A 432 22.16 3.40 1.08
C PRO A 432 22.78 4.80 1.12
N LYS A 433 23.07 5.29 2.34
CA LYS A 433 23.71 6.61 2.56
C LYS A 433 25.09 6.68 1.92
N ASP A 434 25.85 5.59 2.01
CA ASP A 434 27.19 5.45 1.42
C ASP A 434 27.27 4.16 0.58
N PRO A 435 27.13 4.25 -0.76
CA PRO A 435 27.18 3.09 -1.65
C PRO A 435 28.50 2.32 -1.67
N GLU A 436 29.62 2.94 -1.28
CA GLU A 436 30.96 2.33 -1.38
C GLU A 436 31.31 1.51 -0.14
N LYS A 437 30.73 1.83 1.02
CA LYS A 437 30.95 1.10 2.27
C LYS A 437 30.05 -0.14 2.39
N PRO A 438 30.48 -1.17 3.15
CA PRO A 438 29.61 -2.29 3.48
C PRO A 438 28.30 -1.81 4.12
N ILE A 439 27.18 -2.35 3.64
CA ILE A 439 25.85 -1.99 4.13
C ILE A 439 25.36 -2.95 5.20
N HIS A 440 24.48 -2.46 6.07
CA HIS A 440 23.65 -3.28 6.96
C HIS A 440 22.29 -3.52 6.31
N LEU A 441 22.07 -4.73 5.79
CA LEU A 441 20.83 -5.11 5.13
C LEU A 441 19.77 -5.55 6.14
N ILE A 442 18.64 -4.85 6.21
CA ILE A 442 17.51 -5.18 7.07
C ILE A 442 16.36 -5.74 6.22
N ILE A 443 15.95 -6.98 6.52
CA ILE A 443 14.82 -7.63 5.86
C ILE A 443 13.57 -7.49 6.73
N LEU A 444 12.58 -6.75 6.23
CA LEU A 444 11.27 -6.59 6.85
C LEU A 444 10.27 -7.61 6.28
N THR A 445 9.52 -8.29 7.15
CA THR A 445 8.40 -9.14 6.75
C THR A 445 7.17 -8.95 7.63
N HIS A 446 6.00 -9.13 7.02
CA HIS A 446 4.70 -9.04 7.69
C HIS A 446 3.88 -10.34 7.48
N GLY A 447 2.90 -10.57 8.36
CA GLY A 447 2.07 -11.77 8.42
C GLY A 447 0.75 -11.81 7.63
N VAL A 448 -0.29 -12.43 8.22
CA VAL A 448 -1.48 -13.09 7.61
C VAL A 448 -2.36 -12.24 6.67
N PHE A 449 -2.19 -10.93 6.62
CA PHE A 449 -2.90 -10.06 5.67
C PHE A 449 -1.94 -9.02 5.09
N SER A 450 -0.70 -9.46 4.83
CA SER A 450 0.48 -8.63 4.61
C SER A 450 0.18 -7.39 3.79
N ASN A 451 0.43 -6.25 4.42
CA ASN A 451 0.53 -4.96 3.80
C ASN A 451 1.88 -4.32 4.16
N LEU A 452 2.96 -5.06 3.90
CA LEU A 452 4.32 -4.68 4.28
C LEU A 452 4.63 -3.21 3.92
N SER A 453 4.18 -2.77 2.74
CA SER A 453 4.39 -1.43 2.19
C SER A 453 3.88 -0.28 3.05
N ALA A 454 2.74 -0.45 3.72
CA ALA A 454 2.20 0.57 4.62
C ALA A 454 2.39 0.19 6.09
N ASP A 455 2.18 -1.08 6.44
CA ASP A 455 2.17 -1.55 7.83
C ASP A 455 3.53 -1.35 8.53
N MET A 456 4.61 -1.50 7.77
CA MET A 456 5.99 -1.39 8.26
C MET A 456 6.68 -0.11 7.78
N LEU A 457 5.96 0.80 7.10
CA LEU A 457 6.54 2.03 6.56
C LEU A 457 7.12 2.91 7.66
N TYR A 458 6.36 3.10 8.74
CA TYR A 458 6.83 3.93 9.84
C TYR A 458 8.07 3.34 10.52
N LEU A 459 8.13 2.02 10.73
CA LEU A 459 9.34 1.36 11.24
C LEU A 459 10.52 1.55 10.29
N LYS A 460 10.29 1.40 8.98
CA LYS A 460 11.31 1.67 7.95
C LYS A 460 11.82 3.12 8.06
N ASP A 461 10.92 4.09 8.11
CA ASP A 461 11.26 5.50 8.22
C ASP A 461 12.10 5.78 9.49
N GLN A 462 11.75 5.17 10.63
CA GLN A 462 12.54 5.29 11.88
C GLN A 462 13.90 4.57 11.83
N LEU A 463 14.05 3.53 11.02
CA LEU A 463 15.35 2.87 10.84
C LEU A 463 16.26 3.65 9.90
N GLU A 464 15.70 4.36 8.91
CA GLU A 464 16.49 5.18 7.96
C GLU A 464 17.07 6.46 8.60
N THR A 465 16.52 6.91 9.73
CA THR A 465 17.07 8.04 10.49
C THR A 465 18.35 7.69 11.25
N VAL A 466 18.62 6.41 11.53
CA VAL A 466 19.83 5.93 12.23
C VAL A 466 21.10 6.26 11.42
N ASN A 467 22.19 6.62 12.08
CA ASN A 467 23.43 7.09 11.41
C ASN A 467 24.18 6.00 10.61
N ASP A 468 23.81 4.73 10.77
CA ASP A 468 24.42 3.60 10.07
C ASP A 468 24.09 3.55 8.57
N ASN A 469 24.98 2.88 7.80
CA ASN A 469 24.80 2.65 6.38
C ASN A 469 23.79 1.51 6.10
N ILE A 470 22.53 1.77 6.42
CA ILE A 470 21.44 0.79 6.39
C ILE A 470 20.78 0.72 5.01
N LEU A 471 20.46 -0.50 4.57
CA LEU A 471 19.58 -0.76 3.43
C LEU A 471 18.39 -1.60 3.87
N ILE A 472 17.17 -1.10 3.68
CA ILE A 472 15.95 -1.81 4.11
C ILE A 472 15.26 -2.40 2.89
N ARG A 473 14.90 -3.69 2.97
CA ARG A 473 14.16 -4.38 1.91
C ARG A 473 13.03 -5.22 2.48
N GLY A 474 11.99 -5.39 1.66
CA GLY A 474 10.78 -6.07 2.06
C GLY A 474 10.17 -6.86 0.91
N TYR A 475 9.73 -8.09 1.18
CA TYR A 475 9.08 -8.92 0.17
C TYR A 475 7.57 -8.70 0.14
N ASN A 476 7.11 -7.88 -0.81
CA ASN A 476 5.71 -7.51 -0.93
C ASN A 476 4.85 -8.65 -1.55
N GLU A 477 5.41 -9.58 -2.31
CA GLU A 477 4.66 -10.56 -3.12
C GLU A 477 3.89 -11.64 -2.34
N ASN A 478 4.07 -11.72 -1.02
CA ASN A 478 3.32 -12.60 -0.13
C ASN A 478 2.00 -12.01 0.38
N ALA A 479 1.76 -10.71 0.16
CA ALA A 479 0.51 -10.03 0.52
C ALA A 479 -0.72 -10.69 -0.13
N GLY A 480 -1.77 -10.92 0.69
CA GLY A 480 -3.02 -11.55 0.25
C GLY A 480 -2.89 -12.98 -0.30
N ARG A 481 -1.77 -13.68 -0.06
CA ARG A 481 -1.51 -15.07 -0.48
C ARG A 481 -1.31 -16.01 0.70
N THR A 482 -1.79 -15.63 1.86
CA THR A 482 -1.52 -16.32 3.12
C THR A 482 -2.22 -17.66 3.20
N GLU A 483 -3.23 -17.92 2.38
CA GLU A 483 -3.84 -19.24 2.19
C GLU A 483 -2.85 -20.32 1.72
N LYS A 484 -1.69 -19.95 1.16
CA LYS A 484 -0.69 -20.89 0.63
C LYS A 484 0.16 -21.62 1.68
N GLY A 485 0.09 -21.21 2.95
CA GLY A 485 0.82 -21.84 4.06
C GLY A 485 2.21 -21.25 4.33
N VAL A 486 2.71 -21.42 5.55
CA VAL A 486 4.01 -20.88 6.03
C VAL A 486 5.16 -21.30 5.12
N LYS A 487 5.16 -22.57 4.70
CA LYS A 487 6.20 -23.14 3.82
C LYS A 487 6.34 -22.36 2.52
N LYS A 488 5.23 -22.09 1.80
CA LYS A 488 5.32 -21.42 0.49
C LYS A 488 5.71 -19.96 0.65
N LEU A 489 5.19 -19.30 1.68
CA LEU A 489 5.53 -17.90 1.99
C LEU A 489 7.02 -17.76 2.33
N GLY A 490 7.54 -18.65 3.19
CA GLY A 490 8.95 -18.67 3.57
C GLY A 490 9.89 -19.03 2.41
N THR A 491 9.52 -19.98 1.54
CA THR A 491 10.31 -20.27 0.32
C THR A 491 10.42 -19.05 -0.59
N ASN A 492 9.32 -18.33 -0.82
CA ASN A 492 9.38 -17.12 -1.66
C ASN A 492 10.28 -16.02 -1.05
N ILE A 493 10.23 -15.85 0.28
CA ILE A 493 11.11 -14.90 0.99
C ILE A 493 12.57 -15.36 0.89
N ALA A 494 12.84 -16.66 0.99
CA ALA A 494 14.19 -17.20 0.85
C ALA A 494 14.76 -16.95 -0.55
N GLU A 495 14.00 -17.26 -1.60
CA GLU A 495 14.38 -17.00 -2.99
C GLU A 495 14.66 -15.50 -3.20
N TYR A 496 13.84 -14.62 -2.63
CA TYR A 496 14.06 -13.18 -2.65
C TYR A 496 15.32 -12.73 -1.92
N ILE A 497 15.61 -13.28 -0.73
CA ILE A 497 16.83 -12.95 0.02
C ILE A 497 18.07 -13.41 -0.74
N ILE A 498 18.05 -14.61 -1.33
CA ILE A 498 19.13 -15.12 -2.16
C ILE A 498 19.35 -14.18 -3.35
N ASP A 499 18.28 -13.82 -4.09
CA ASP A 499 18.35 -12.89 -5.20
C ASP A 499 18.94 -11.53 -4.81
N LEU A 500 18.54 -10.99 -3.66
CA LEU A 500 19.12 -9.77 -3.11
C LEU A 500 20.63 -9.92 -2.82
N ILE A 501 21.04 -10.98 -2.15
CA ILE A 501 22.45 -11.20 -1.80
C ILE A 501 23.32 -11.36 -3.05
N GLU A 502 22.81 -12.02 -4.10
CA GLU A 502 23.56 -12.27 -5.32
C GLU A 502 23.58 -11.08 -6.29
N ASN A 503 22.49 -10.30 -6.38
CA ASN A 503 22.30 -9.28 -7.42
C ASN A 503 22.33 -7.83 -6.92
N LEU A 504 22.40 -7.58 -5.61
CA LEU A 504 22.54 -6.21 -5.11
C LEU A 504 23.89 -5.61 -5.53
N PRO A 505 23.93 -4.36 -6.04
CA PRO A 505 25.16 -3.71 -6.46
C PRO A 505 26.03 -3.21 -5.30
N TYR A 506 25.71 -3.60 -4.06
CA TYR A 506 26.36 -3.12 -2.84
C TYR A 506 26.94 -4.29 -2.04
N LYS A 507 28.08 -4.07 -1.40
CA LYS A 507 28.69 -5.08 -0.52
C LYS A 507 27.90 -5.17 0.79
N ILE A 508 27.34 -6.33 1.11
CA ILE A 508 26.62 -6.55 2.37
C ILE A 508 27.63 -6.95 3.45
N GLY A 509 27.72 -6.17 4.54
CA GLY A 509 28.55 -6.52 5.70
C GLY A 509 27.76 -7.19 6.80
N LYS A 510 26.56 -6.67 7.11
CA LYS A 510 25.70 -7.15 8.19
C LYS A 510 24.29 -7.40 7.70
N MET A 511 23.58 -8.32 8.34
CA MET A 511 22.18 -8.60 8.04
C MET A 511 21.33 -8.72 9.31
N SER A 512 20.18 -8.03 9.31
CA SER A 512 19.15 -8.13 10.35
C SER A 512 17.80 -8.50 9.76
N PHE A 513 16.99 -9.18 10.56
CA PHE A 513 15.65 -9.64 10.22
C PHE A 513 14.66 -9.08 11.22
N ILE A 514 13.67 -8.34 10.74
CA ILE A 514 12.57 -7.86 11.58
C ILE A 514 11.25 -8.36 11.00
N ALA A 515 10.48 -9.02 11.83
CA ALA A 515 9.29 -9.73 11.44
C ALA A 515 8.11 -9.35 12.32
N HIS A 516 6.94 -9.19 11.72
CA HIS A 516 5.70 -8.97 12.46
C HIS A 516 4.66 -10.07 12.18
N SER A 517 3.93 -10.52 13.22
CA SER A 517 2.88 -11.53 13.10
C SER A 517 3.44 -12.83 12.48
N LEU A 518 2.78 -13.43 11.48
CA LEU A 518 3.28 -14.59 10.72
C LEU A 518 4.63 -14.33 10.01
N GLY A 519 5.06 -13.07 9.89
CA GLY A 519 6.39 -12.69 9.40
C GLY A 519 7.52 -13.44 10.11
N GLY A 520 7.44 -13.63 11.43
CA GLY A 520 8.52 -14.29 12.20
C GLY A 520 8.66 -15.77 11.88
N VAL A 521 7.53 -16.48 11.84
CA VAL A 521 7.50 -17.90 11.48
C VAL A 521 7.95 -18.10 10.02
N THR A 522 7.56 -17.21 9.12
CA THR A 522 7.94 -17.29 7.70
C THR A 522 9.40 -16.92 7.45
N GLN A 523 9.98 -15.97 8.18
CA GLN A 523 11.42 -15.67 8.14
C GLN A 523 12.26 -16.83 8.68
N LEU A 524 11.87 -17.45 9.80
CA LEU A 524 12.56 -18.65 10.27
C LEU A 524 12.52 -19.78 9.23
N TYR A 525 11.38 -19.95 8.54
CA TYR A 525 11.30 -20.93 7.46
C TYR A 525 12.19 -20.55 6.27
N ALA A 526 12.27 -19.26 5.94
CA ALA A 526 13.12 -18.76 4.87
C ALA A 526 14.60 -19.04 5.17
N LEU A 527 15.07 -18.69 6.37
CA LEU A 527 16.42 -19.01 6.83
C LEU A 527 16.69 -20.52 6.75
N ARG A 528 15.75 -21.35 7.21
CA ARG A 528 15.90 -22.82 7.14
C ARG A 528 16.09 -23.28 5.70
N TYR A 529 15.26 -22.75 4.81
CA TYR A 529 15.30 -23.09 3.40
C TYR A 529 16.64 -22.70 2.78
N ILE A 530 17.16 -21.51 3.07
CA ILE A 530 18.48 -21.07 2.59
C ILE A 530 19.57 -22.02 3.09
N LEU A 531 19.61 -22.31 4.39
CA LEU A 531 20.65 -23.18 4.96
C LEU A 531 20.61 -24.60 4.39
N VAL A 532 19.42 -25.13 4.13
CA VAL A 532 19.25 -26.48 3.56
C VAL A 532 19.60 -26.52 2.07
N THR A 533 19.35 -25.44 1.32
CA THR A 533 19.54 -25.42 -0.14
C THR A 533 20.92 -24.90 -0.57
N GLN A 534 21.47 -23.92 0.15
CA GLN A 534 22.75 -23.26 -0.15
C GLN A 534 23.90 -23.72 0.76
N GLY A 535 23.59 -24.40 1.86
CA GLY A 535 24.56 -24.84 2.87
C GLY A 535 24.54 -23.99 4.15
N PHE A 536 24.97 -24.59 5.26
CA PHE A 536 24.97 -23.95 6.58
C PHE A 536 25.92 -22.75 6.69
N ASP A 537 26.98 -22.75 5.89
CA ASP A 537 28.03 -21.72 5.83
C ASP A 537 27.76 -20.67 4.73
N TYR A 538 26.56 -20.65 4.12
CA TYR A 538 26.23 -19.73 3.02
C TYR A 538 26.48 -18.26 3.35
N PHE A 539 26.01 -17.79 4.50
CA PHE A 539 26.19 -16.39 4.92
C PHE A 539 27.66 -16.07 5.22
N ASP A 540 28.40 -17.01 5.82
CA ASP A 540 29.83 -16.85 6.11
C ASP A 540 30.65 -16.76 4.81
N LYS A 541 30.34 -17.60 3.82
CA LYS A 541 30.95 -17.57 2.48
C LYS A 541 30.74 -16.24 1.77
N LYS A 542 29.64 -15.56 2.06
CA LYS A 542 29.32 -14.22 1.54
C LYS A 542 29.90 -13.09 2.40
N GLY A 543 30.55 -13.40 3.52
CA GLY A 543 31.10 -12.43 4.46
C GLY A 543 30.02 -11.61 5.19
N ILE A 544 28.83 -12.19 5.38
CA ILE A 544 27.69 -11.52 6.01
C ILE A 544 27.62 -11.92 7.48
N GLU A 545 27.75 -10.94 8.36
CA GLU A 545 27.54 -11.10 9.81
C GLU A 545 26.06 -10.96 10.18
N MET A 546 25.55 -11.85 11.02
CA MET A 546 24.14 -11.85 11.43
C MET A 546 23.97 -11.04 12.72
N GLU A 547 23.30 -9.88 12.65
CA GLU A 547 23.22 -8.95 13.79
C GLU A 547 21.94 -9.21 14.61
N ASN A 548 20.76 -8.87 14.09
CA ASN A 548 19.50 -8.93 14.84
C ASN A 548 18.47 -9.87 14.20
N LEU A 549 17.84 -10.74 14.99
CA LEU A 549 16.58 -11.41 14.64
C LEU A 549 15.48 -10.92 15.60
N VAL A 550 14.60 -10.07 15.10
CA VAL A 550 13.54 -9.44 15.87
C VAL A 550 12.17 -9.94 15.41
N SER A 551 11.35 -10.36 16.35
CA SER A 551 9.97 -10.76 16.08
C SER A 551 8.99 -9.98 16.94
N LEU A 552 7.94 -9.50 16.30
CA LEU A 552 6.93 -8.62 16.87
C LEU A 552 5.58 -9.36 16.84
N ALA A 553 5.09 -9.77 18.00
CA ALA A 553 3.84 -10.52 18.18
C ALA A 553 3.70 -11.71 17.20
N SER A 554 4.76 -12.52 17.08
CA SER A 554 4.81 -13.68 16.19
C SER A 554 4.34 -14.96 16.90
N PRO A 555 3.39 -15.74 16.33
CA PRO A 555 2.81 -16.91 17.00
C PRO A 555 3.68 -18.17 16.85
N PHE A 556 4.88 -18.20 17.41
CA PHE A 556 5.81 -19.33 17.25
C PHE A 556 5.29 -20.66 17.81
N LEU A 557 4.36 -20.63 18.77
CA LEU A 557 3.73 -21.81 19.40
C LEU A 557 2.29 -22.09 18.90
N GLY A 558 1.84 -21.39 17.84
CA GLY A 558 0.45 -21.46 17.34
C GLY A 558 -0.52 -20.51 18.07
N ILE A 559 -1.83 -20.57 17.80
CA ILE A 559 -2.84 -19.58 18.27
C ILE A 559 -3.97 -20.16 19.16
N LEU A 560 -3.88 -21.42 19.56
CA LEU A 560 -5.06 -22.28 19.79
C LEU A 560 -5.74 -22.31 21.16
N ASN A 561 -5.06 -21.99 22.26
CA ASN A 561 -5.56 -22.39 23.57
C ASN A 561 -6.54 -21.37 24.21
N GLU A 562 -6.93 -20.28 23.52
CA GLU A 562 -7.78 -19.20 24.08
C GLU A 562 -8.89 -18.65 23.16
N LEU A 563 -9.06 -19.18 21.96
CA LEU A 563 -10.15 -18.79 21.05
C LEU A 563 -11.43 -19.59 21.36
N ASN A 564 -12.58 -18.91 21.46
CA ASN A 564 -13.88 -19.59 21.50
C ASN A 564 -14.04 -20.46 20.24
N PHE A 565 -14.65 -21.65 20.38
CA PHE A 565 -14.82 -22.64 19.31
C PHE A 565 -15.35 -22.05 17.99
N LEU A 566 -16.28 -21.09 18.05
CA LEU A 566 -16.82 -20.37 16.90
C LEU A 566 -15.77 -19.54 16.11
N LEU A 567 -14.75 -18.99 16.76
CA LEU A 567 -13.66 -18.27 16.08
C LEU A 567 -12.63 -19.22 15.46
N SER A 568 -12.31 -20.34 16.12
CA SER A 568 -11.51 -21.41 15.50
C SER A 568 -12.21 -21.86 14.22
N TRP A 569 -13.53 -22.06 14.28
CA TRP A 569 -14.38 -22.48 13.17
C TRP A 569 -14.40 -21.47 12.00
N VAL A 570 -14.44 -20.15 12.24
CA VAL A 570 -14.36 -19.11 11.19
C VAL A 570 -12.96 -19.02 10.53
N LEU A 571 -11.90 -19.25 11.31
CA LEU A 571 -10.52 -19.34 10.78
C LEU A 571 -10.28 -20.67 10.03
N ASP A 572 -10.97 -21.75 10.44
CA ASP A 572 -10.85 -23.12 9.92
C ASP A 572 -11.68 -23.39 8.65
N ILE A 573 -12.79 -22.67 8.40
CA ILE A 573 -13.73 -22.98 7.30
C ILE A 573 -13.36 -22.47 5.91
N GLY A 574 -12.33 -21.63 5.75
CA GLY A 574 -11.83 -21.33 4.39
C GLY A 574 -11.24 -19.95 4.16
N THR A 575 -11.14 -19.10 5.18
CA THR A 575 -10.59 -17.74 5.04
C THR A 575 -9.06 -17.70 5.09
N LEU A 576 -8.39 -18.71 5.66
CA LEU A 576 -6.93 -18.74 5.89
C LEU A 576 -6.17 -19.91 5.26
N GLY A 577 -6.86 -20.76 4.51
CA GLY A 577 -6.27 -21.88 3.77
C GLY A 577 -5.31 -22.76 4.59
N LYS A 578 -4.13 -23.05 4.03
CA LYS A 578 -3.11 -23.90 4.65
C LYS A 578 -2.42 -23.25 5.86
N THR A 579 -2.34 -21.91 5.92
CA THR A 579 -1.72 -21.20 7.05
C THR A 579 -2.51 -21.34 8.33
N GLY A 580 -3.85 -21.30 8.25
CA GLY A 580 -4.70 -21.60 9.41
C GLY A 580 -4.35 -22.94 10.03
N ARG A 581 -4.20 -23.99 9.21
CA ARG A 581 -3.79 -25.33 9.65
C ARG A 581 -2.39 -25.39 10.25
N ASP A 582 -1.44 -24.67 9.65
CA ASP A 582 -0.07 -24.57 10.15
C ASP A 582 -0.02 -23.96 11.57
N LEU A 583 -0.88 -22.97 11.85
CA LEU A 583 -0.98 -22.28 13.15
C LEU A 583 -1.89 -22.99 14.16
N THR A 584 -2.87 -23.78 13.70
CA THR A 584 -3.79 -24.57 14.53
C THR A 584 -3.26 -25.95 14.88
N LEU A 585 -2.02 -26.29 14.48
CA LEU A 585 -1.36 -27.57 14.78
C LEU A 585 -2.23 -28.80 14.44
N SER A 586 -3.25 -28.64 13.58
CA SER A 586 -4.31 -29.64 13.32
C SER A 586 -4.35 -30.05 11.84
N LYS A 587 -4.78 -31.29 11.59
CA LYS A 587 -4.68 -31.97 10.28
C LYS A 587 -5.89 -31.70 9.36
N ARG A 588 -7.13 -31.70 9.85
CA ARG A 588 -8.39 -31.57 9.08
C ARG A 588 -9.56 -31.10 9.98
N LEU A 589 -10.69 -30.71 9.37
CA LEU A 589 -11.98 -30.55 10.07
C LEU A 589 -12.26 -31.81 10.90
N PRO A 590 -12.69 -31.70 12.17
CA PRO A 590 -12.93 -32.87 13.01
C PRO A 590 -13.99 -33.77 12.37
N HIS A 591 -13.62 -35.00 11.99
CA HIS A 591 -14.57 -36.04 11.60
C HIS A 591 -15.07 -36.76 12.85
N LEU A 592 -16.31 -37.23 12.88
CA LEU A 592 -16.88 -37.98 14.02
C LEU A 592 -16.07 -39.25 14.35
N ASP A 593 -15.34 -39.80 13.37
CA ASP A 593 -14.47 -40.98 13.54
C ASP A 593 -13.09 -40.67 14.14
N ASP A 594 -12.71 -39.40 14.30
CA ASP A 594 -11.45 -38.98 14.95
C ASP A 594 -11.52 -39.05 16.50
N LEU A 595 -12.54 -39.71 17.04
CA LEU A 595 -12.69 -40.02 18.47
C LEU A 595 -11.80 -41.19 18.93
N ASN A 596 -11.17 -41.93 18.01
CA ASN A 596 -10.22 -42.99 18.36
C ASN A 596 -8.75 -42.50 18.25
N ASP A 597 -8.14 -42.31 19.41
CA ASP A 597 -6.95 -41.47 19.66
C ASP A 597 -5.58 -42.00 19.14
N GLN A 598 -5.47 -43.24 18.66
CA GLN A 598 -4.14 -43.83 18.38
C GLN A 598 -3.48 -43.40 17.04
N LYS A 599 -4.21 -42.78 16.10
CA LYS A 599 -3.65 -42.38 14.78
C LYS A 599 -3.10 -40.96 14.71
N ARG A 600 -3.15 -40.18 15.81
CA ARG A 600 -2.74 -38.75 15.83
C ARG A 600 -1.23 -38.49 15.91
N ASP A 601 -0.43 -39.43 16.42
CA ASP A 601 0.99 -39.18 16.75
C ASP A 601 2.00 -39.35 15.60
N THR A 602 1.56 -39.73 14.40
CA THR A 602 2.43 -39.92 13.23
C THR A 602 2.80 -38.62 12.49
N PHE A 603 2.08 -37.52 12.74
CA PHE A 603 2.24 -36.25 12.02
C PHE A 603 2.92 -35.18 12.89
N ARG A 604 4.01 -34.58 12.39
CA ARG A 604 4.70 -33.46 13.04
C ARG A 604 4.32 -32.12 12.37
N PRO A 605 3.63 -31.19 13.06
CA PRO A 605 3.30 -29.87 12.52
C PRO A 605 4.53 -29.06 12.13
N ILE A 606 4.37 -28.09 11.22
CA ILE A 606 5.49 -27.26 10.76
C ILE A 606 6.16 -26.50 11.91
N LEU A 607 5.38 -25.95 12.85
CA LEU A 607 5.90 -25.26 14.04
C LEU A 607 6.69 -26.19 14.96
N GLU A 608 6.42 -27.51 14.94
CA GLU A 608 7.20 -28.49 15.70
C GLU A 608 8.54 -28.80 15.04
N THR A 609 8.60 -28.77 13.72
CA THR A 609 9.82 -29.10 12.96
C THR A 609 10.68 -27.89 12.65
N LEU A 610 10.14 -26.68 12.71
CA LEU A 610 10.82 -25.45 12.35
C LEU A 610 12.07 -25.15 13.20
N PRO A 611 12.04 -25.30 14.55
CA PRO A 611 13.23 -25.11 15.39
C PRO A 611 14.18 -26.32 15.42
N ASP A 612 13.99 -27.32 14.56
CA ASP A 612 14.97 -28.41 14.41
C ASP A 612 16.17 -27.95 13.56
N ASP A 613 17.23 -28.76 13.53
CA ASP A 613 18.42 -28.47 12.70
C ASP A 613 18.05 -28.31 11.21
N PRO A 614 18.71 -27.39 10.48
CA PRO A 614 19.88 -26.58 10.89
C PRO A 614 19.57 -25.25 11.61
N ILE A 615 18.30 -24.87 11.76
CA ILE A 615 17.93 -23.55 12.31
C ILE A 615 18.41 -23.36 13.73
N LYS A 616 18.25 -24.38 14.57
CA LYS A 616 18.63 -24.33 15.98
C LYS A 616 20.09 -23.87 16.17
N LEU A 617 21.00 -24.46 15.38
CA LEU A 617 22.42 -24.12 15.40
C LEU A 617 22.70 -22.74 14.80
N PHE A 618 21.97 -22.37 13.75
CA PHE A 618 22.16 -21.10 13.07
C PHE A 618 21.70 -19.90 13.90
N LEU A 619 20.69 -20.05 14.75
CA LEU A 619 20.21 -18.98 15.63
C LEU A 619 21.31 -18.45 16.57
N CYS A 620 22.28 -19.29 16.94
CA CYS A 620 23.43 -18.89 17.76
C CYS A 620 24.38 -17.90 17.05
N LYS A 621 24.26 -17.74 15.72
CA LYS A 621 25.07 -16.77 14.97
C LYS A 621 24.54 -15.34 15.05
N PHE A 622 23.27 -15.17 15.45
CA PHE A 622 22.73 -13.84 15.66
C PHE A 622 23.25 -13.27 16.97
N LYS A 623 23.76 -12.04 16.94
CA LYS A 623 24.17 -11.32 18.14
C LYS A 623 22.99 -11.05 19.08
N HIS A 624 21.81 -10.75 18.52
CA HIS A 624 20.61 -10.47 19.30
C HIS A 624 19.38 -11.22 18.78
N LEU A 625 18.81 -12.08 19.62
CA LEU A 625 17.49 -12.70 19.43
C LEU A 625 16.46 -11.96 20.28
N THR A 626 15.57 -11.20 19.67
CA THR A 626 14.63 -10.33 20.40
C THR A 626 13.18 -10.64 20.04
N ILE A 627 12.33 -10.73 21.05
CA ILE A 627 10.88 -10.89 20.86
C ILE A 627 10.12 -9.82 21.61
N TYR A 628 9.25 -9.12 20.89
CA TYR A 628 8.27 -8.21 21.47
C TYR A 628 6.90 -8.89 21.53
N ALA A 629 6.25 -8.83 22.68
CA ALA A 629 4.92 -9.40 22.87
C ALA A 629 4.02 -8.45 23.68
N ASN A 630 2.77 -8.29 23.23
CA ASN A 630 1.78 -7.52 23.98
C ASN A 630 1.21 -8.38 25.11
N ALA A 631 1.15 -7.81 26.31
CA ALA A 631 0.58 -8.46 27.48
C ALA A 631 -0.93 -8.65 27.38
N ILE A 632 -1.60 -7.69 26.74
CA ILE A 632 -3.03 -7.76 26.47
C ILE A 632 -3.24 -8.74 25.32
N ASN A 633 -4.00 -9.81 25.58
CA ASN A 633 -4.40 -10.73 24.52
C ASN A 633 -5.42 -10.01 23.62
N ASP A 634 -5.01 -9.77 22.38
CA ASP A 634 -5.83 -9.16 21.34
C ASP A 634 -6.79 -10.16 20.68
N GLY A 635 -6.94 -11.36 21.23
CA GLY A 635 -7.78 -12.43 20.68
C GLY A 635 -7.14 -13.20 19.52
N ILE A 636 -6.03 -12.76 18.94
CA ILE A 636 -5.43 -13.37 17.74
C ILE A 636 -4.07 -14.00 18.07
N VAL A 637 -3.17 -13.25 18.72
CA VAL A 637 -1.85 -13.75 19.13
C VAL A 637 -1.71 -13.64 20.66
N PRO A 638 -1.92 -14.74 21.41
CA PRO A 638 -1.79 -14.71 22.86
C PRO A 638 -0.35 -14.44 23.32
N LEU A 639 -0.17 -13.72 24.43
CA LEU A 639 1.13 -13.46 25.06
C LEU A 639 2.02 -14.71 25.16
N ARG A 640 1.46 -15.86 25.58
CA ARG A 640 2.21 -17.13 25.74
C ARG A 640 2.85 -17.63 24.43
N THR A 641 2.27 -17.29 23.28
CA THR A 641 2.70 -17.78 21.97
C THR A 641 3.66 -16.81 21.32
N ALA A 642 3.46 -15.50 21.55
CA ALA A 642 4.36 -14.43 21.15
C ALA A 642 5.66 -14.45 21.98
N ALA A 643 5.59 -14.50 23.30
CA ALA A 643 6.76 -14.41 24.19
C ALA A 643 7.54 -15.74 24.35
N LEU A 644 7.21 -16.76 23.55
CA LEU A 644 7.75 -18.11 23.64
C LEU A 644 7.73 -18.68 25.08
N LEU A 645 6.52 -18.98 25.57
CA LEU A 645 6.14 -19.74 26.77
C LEU A 645 6.69 -19.34 28.15
N TYR A 646 8.01 -19.35 28.35
CA TYR A 646 8.65 -19.18 29.65
C TYR A 646 8.95 -17.70 29.94
N LEU A 647 8.50 -17.19 31.08
CA LEU A 647 8.64 -15.79 31.49
C LEU A 647 8.82 -15.70 33.01
N ASP A 648 9.38 -14.60 33.49
CA ASP A 648 9.48 -14.30 34.91
C ASP A 648 8.14 -13.82 35.48
N TYR A 649 7.20 -14.74 35.63
CA TYR A 649 5.85 -14.44 36.12
C TYR A 649 5.83 -13.93 37.57
N GLU A 650 6.93 -14.11 38.31
CA GLU A 650 7.09 -13.56 39.66
C GLU A 650 7.47 -12.07 39.61
N ALA A 651 8.42 -11.68 38.77
CA ALA A 651 8.76 -10.28 38.55
C ALA A 651 7.64 -9.46 37.87
N LEU A 652 6.69 -10.13 37.23
CA LEU A 652 5.49 -9.50 36.67
C LEU A 652 4.49 -9.02 37.74
N GLY A 653 4.66 -9.42 39.01
CA GLY A 653 3.83 -8.99 40.15
C GLY A 653 2.43 -9.62 40.19
N ASP A 654 1.70 -9.38 41.29
CA ASP A 654 0.33 -9.87 41.45
C ASP A 654 -0.67 -8.99 40.69
N VAL A 655 -1.00 -9.41 39.46
CA VAL A 655 -2.05 -8.80 38.62
C VAL A 655 -3.42 -8.76 39.33
N SER A 656 -3.60 -9.46 40.46
CA SER A 656 -4.85 -9.50 41.22
C SER A 656 -5.02 -8.41 42.30
N GLU A 657 -3.96 -7.73 42.75
CA GLU A 657 -4.09 -6.58 43.66
C GLU A 657 -4.72 -5.34 42.97
N LEU A 658 -4.74 -5.33 41.64
CA LEU A 658 -5.41 -4.34 40.79
C LEU A 658 -6.94 -4.26 40.97
N LYS A 659 -7.57 -5.20 41.68
CA LYS A 659 -9.00 -5.11 42.02
C LYS A 659 -9.31 -4.21 43.21
N ARG A 660 -8.32 -3.87 44.06
CA ARG A 660 -8.59 -3.20 45.34
C ARG A 660 -8.22 -1.73 45.39
N THR A 661 -7.37 -1.23 44.49
CA THR A 661 -6.77 0.10 44.64
C THR A 661 -7.07 1.13 43.56
N ASN A 662 -8.07 0.92 42.69
CA ASN A 662 -8.60 2.01 41.84
C ASN A 662 -10.13 1.91 41.65
N HIS A 663 -10.86 2.08 42.74
CA HIS A 663 -12.04 2.95 42.71
C HIS A 663 -11.56 4.40 42.93
N ILE A 664 -10.86 4.99 41.96
CA ILE A 664 -10.62 6.44 41.92
C ILE A 664 -10.81 6.93 40.49
N LYS A 665 -11.94 7.63 40.33
CA LYS A 665 -12.27 8.63 39.31
C LYS A 665 -12.26 8.15 37.85
N ASP A 666 -13.23 7.31 37.53
CA ASP A 666 -14.05 7.62 36.35
C ASP A 666 -14.62 9.03 36.58
N GLU A 667 -14.21 10.01 35.78
CA GLU A 667 -15.00 11.22 35.62
C GLU A 667 -16.38 10.78 35.13
N LYS A 668 -17.34 10.86 36.06
CA LYS A 668 -18.75 10.76 35.76
C LYS A 668 -19.06 11.77 34.65
N TYR A 669 -19.36 11.24 33.48
CA TYR A 669 -20.08 11.95 32.44
C TYR A 669 -21.42 12.44 33.02
N LYS A 670 -21.46 13.69 33.48
CA LYS A 670 -22.68 14.44 33.78
C LYS A 670 -22.99 15.29 32.55
N PRO A 671 -24.04 14.98 31.76
CA PRO A 671 -24.58 15.94 30.84
C PRO A 671 -25.43 16.92 31.67
N GLU A 672 -24.92 18.11 31.94
CA GLU A 672 -25.78 19.23 32.31
C GLU A 672 -26.52 19.68 31.06
N ASN A 673 -27.85 19.57 31.08
CA ASN A 673 -28.76 20.43 30.34
C ASN A 673 -30.18 20.20 30.89
N ASP A 674 -30.42 20.75 32.08
CA ASP A 674 -31.78 21.14 32.47
C ASP A 674 -32.11 22.44 31.77
N ARG A 675 -33.03 22.38 30.80
CA ARG A 675 -33.96 23.45 30.42
C ARG A 675 -35.08 22.87 29.55
N SER A 676 -36.13 22.47 30.25
CA SER A 676 -37.55 22.53 29.90
C SER A 676 -37.96 22.49 28.42
N SER A 677 -38.48 21.32 28.05
CA SER A 677 -39.64 21.05 27.19
C SER A 677 -40.41 22.22 26.56
N VAL A 678 -40.54 22.20 25.22
CA VAL A 678 -41.80 22.52 24.51
C VAL A 678 -41.97 21.55 23.34
N GLU A 679 -43.13 20.90 23.29
CA GLU A 679 -43.60 19.96 22.28
C GLU A 679 -43.82 20.62 20.91
N THR A 680 -43.59 19.91 19.79
CA THR A 680 -44.62 19.75 18.73
C THR A 680 -44.26 18.72 17.64
N LYS A 681 -45.09 17.67 17.60
CA LYS A 681 -45.71 16.90 16.49
C LYS A 681 -44.95 16.52 15.20
N ARG A 682 -44.98 15.21 14.96
CA ARG A 682 -44.72 14.44 13.72
C ARG A 682 -45.59 14.85 12.52
N THR A 683 -45.02 14.75 11.32
CA THR A 683 -45.69 14.28 10.08
C THR A 683 -44.69 13.62 9.11
N GLN A 684 -45.22 12.79 8.22
CA GLN A 684 -44.59 11.75 7.40
C GLN A 684 -43.97 12.22 6.06
N ASP A 685 -43.19 11.30 5.48
CA ASP A 685 -43.01 10.97 4.05
C ASP A 685 -41.79 11.46 3.24
N VAL A 686 -41.55 10.65 2.20
CA VAL A 686 -40.31 10.22 1.56
C VAL A 686 -39.86 11.14 0.43
N SER A 687 -38.56 11.07 0.10
CA SER A 687 -37.86 11.57 -1.10
C SER A 687 -37.42 13.03 -1.09
N GLN A 688 -36.11 13.24 -0.92
CA GLN A 688 -35.25 14.22 -1.59
C GLN A 688 -33.85 14.18 -0.94
N ALA A 689 -32.82 14.07 -1.76
CA ALA A 689 -31.44 14.29 -1.32
C ALA A 689 -31.23 15.80 -1.14
N PRO A 690 -30.71 16.29 0.00
CA PRO A 690 -30.33 17.69 0.12
C PRO A 690 -28.89 17.93 -0.34
N GLU A 691 -28.73 19.08 -0.97
CA GLU A 691 -27.49 19.70 -1.43
C GLU A 691 -26.60 20.17 -0.27
N ASP A 692 -25.30 20.23 -0.55
CA ASP A 692 -24.24 20.78 0.29
C ASP A 692 -24.51 22.24 0.66
N ASN A 693 -24.83 22.50 1.92
CA ASN A 693 -24.68 23.80 2.57
C ASN A 693 -24.18 23.59 4.01
N GLY A 694 -23.01 24.15 4.33
CA GLY A 694 -22.51 24.19 5.70
C GLY A 694 -20.99 24.40 5.79
N TYR A 695 -20.60 25.56 6.30
CA TYR A 695 -19.31 25.75 6.98
C TYR A 695 -19.21 24.76 8.14
N VAL A 696 -18.06 24.11 8.32
CA VAL A 696 -17.77 23.33 9.54
C VAL A 696 -17.00 24.26 10.47
N GLU A 697 -17.77 25.04 11.21
CA GLU A 697 -17.44 25.35 12.60
C GLU A 697 -17.62 24.05 13.41
N TYR A 698 -16.82 23.85 14.46
CA TYR A 698 -16.85 22.64 15.29
C TYR A 698 -18.26 22.43 15.92
N GLU A 699 -19.12 21.64 15.28
CA GLU A 699 -20.35 21.10 15.87
C GLU A 699 -20.26 19.57 16.04
N LYS A 700 -20.25 19.15 17.31
CA LYS A 700 -20.40 17.76 17.76
C LYS A 700 -21.81 17.25 17.45
N THR A 701 -22.05 16.70 16.27
CA THR A 701 -23.31 15.99 15.96
C THR A 701 -23.08 14.75 15.10
N THR A 702 -22.50 13.69 15.68
CA THR A 702 -22.72 12.32 15.17
C THR A 702 -22.69 11.21 16.23
N GLU A 703 -22.87 11.53 17.52
CA GLU A 703 -22.86 10.53 18.60
C GLU A 703 -24.24 10.02 19.05
N LYS A 704 -25.37 10.61 18.60
CA LYS A 704 -26.68 10.34 19.25
C LYS A 704 -27.63 9.34 18.58
N TYR A 705 -27.43 8.97 17.31
CA TYR A 705 -28.36 8.04 16.61
C TYR A 705 -27.88 6.58 16.50
N HIS A 706 -26.61 6.28 16.81
CA HIS A 706 -26.10 4.90 16.82
C HIS A 706 -25.97 4.27 18.21
N LEU A 707 -26.11 5.06 19.28
CA LEU A 707 -25.95 4.57 20.64
C LEU A 707 -27.22 3.93 21.23
N SER A 708 -28.43 4.24 20.74
CA SER A 708 -29.68 3.71 21.32
C SER A 708 -29.99 2.28 20.83
N PHE A 709 -29.85 2.03 19.53
CA PHE A 709 -30.12 0.71 18.94
C PHE A 709 -29.06 -0.33 19.35
N ALA A 710 -27.81 0.11 19.57
CA ALA A 710 -26.76 -0.72 20.12
C ALA A 710 -26.95 -0.93 21.64
N LYS A 711 -27.31 0.10 22.43
CA LYS A 711 -27.46 -0.01 23.89
C LYS A 711 -28.56 -0.97 24.34
N GLU A 712 -29.71 -1.03 23.65
CA GLU A 712 -30.82 -1.89 24.07
C GLU A 712 -30.49 -3.39 23.90
N LYS A 713 -29.91 -3.79 22.77
CA LYS A 713 -29.39 -5.17 22.60
C LYS A 713 -28.16 -5.47 23.45
N TYR A 714 -27.32 -4.46 23.74
CA TYR A 714 -26.14 -4.59 24.59
C TYR A 714 -26.52 -4.85 26.06
N LYS A 715 -27.59 -4.23 26.56
CA LYS A 715 -28.12 -4.49 27.92
C LYS A 715 -28.80 -5.85 28.05
N GLU A 716 -29.54 -6.31 27.04
CA GLU A 716 -30.11 -7.66 27.01
C GLU A 716 -29.06 -8.77 26.90
N PHE A 717 -27.91 -8.49 26.29
CA PHE A 717 -26.80 -9.45 26.19
C PHE A 717 -25.90 -9.47 27.44
N LEU A 718 -25.74 -8.31 28.11
CA LEU A 718 -24.98 -8.19 29.37
C LEU A 718 -25.70 -8.80 30.58
N SER A 719 -27.04 -8.92 30.56
CA SER A 719 -27.80 -9.57 31.63
C SER A 719 -27.64 -11.11 31.67
N LEU A 720 -26.96 -11.69 30.68
CA LEU A 720 -26.66 -13.14 30.59
C LEU A 720 -25.22 -13.51 30.94
N SER A 721 -24.35 -12.54 31.29
CA SER A 721 -22.97 -12.84 31.71
C SER A 721 -22.83 -12.75 33.23
N ALA A 722 -22.97 -13.91 33.88
CA ALA A 722 -22.71 -14.09 35.31
C ALA A 722 -21.28 -13.70 35.74
N GLU A 723 -21.19 -13.18 36.96
CA GLU A 723 -19.99 -12.73 37.69
C GLU A 723 -18.83 -13.76 37.83
N PRO A 724 -17.60 -13.32 38.20
CA PRO A 724 -16.37 -13.81 37.60
C PRO A 724 -15.69 -15.00 38.31
N LYS A 725 -15.59 -16.13 37.61
CA LYS A 725 -14.73 -17.29 37.96
C LYS A 725 -13.22 -17.05 37.64
N ILE A 726 -12.64 -15.94 38.09
CA ILE A 726 -11.24 -15.57 37.73
C ILE A 726 -10.17 -16.25 38.62
N LYS A 727 -10.51 -16.73 39.83
CA LYS A 727 -9.55 -17.34 40.78
C LYS A 727 -8.90 -18.67 40.33
N LYS A 728 -9.45 -19.39 39.33
CA LYS A 728 -8.88 -20.69 38.89
C LYS A 728 -7.80 -20.60 37.79
N ARG A 729 -7.76 -19.51 37.00
CA ARG A 729 -6.91 -19.44 35.79
C ARG A 729 -5.48 -18.97 36.04
N GLN A 730 -5.24 -18.12 37.06
CA GLN A 730 -3.89 -17.62 37.40
C GLN A 730 -3.00 -18.70 38.04
N LYS A 731 -3.57 -19.71 38.73
CA LYS A 731 -2.82 -20.88 39.19
C LYS A 731 -2.21 -21.73 38.06
N LYS A 732 -2.71 -21.61 36.82
CA LYS A 732 -2.33 -22.47 35.68
C LYS A 732 -0.96 -22.12 35.07
N TYR A 733 -0.48 -20.89 35.22
CA TYR A 733 0.75 -20.42 34.56
C TYR A 733 1.96 -20.25 35.49
N LYS A 734 1.79 -20.36 36.82
CA LYS A 734 2.92 -20.33 37.77
C LYS A 734 3.99 -21.38 37.46
N ASN A 735 3.59 -22.53 36.92
CA ASN A 735 4.50 -23.63 36.57
C ASN A 735 5.42 -23.33 35.37
N PHE A 736 5.28 -22.16 34.72
CA PHE A 736 6.12 -21.72 33.60
C PHE A 736 7.03 -20.53 33.97
N SER A 737 7.13 -20.19 35.26
CA SER A 737 7.93 -19.06 35.75
C SER A 737 9.44 -19.35 35.72
N ILE A 738 10.24 -18.45 35.16
CA ILE A 738 11.71 -18.52 35.15
C ILE A 738 12.29 -17.12 35.34
N LYS A 739 13.31 -16.96 36.20
CA LYS A 739 13.98 -15.67 36.42
C LYS A 739 14.81 -15.26 35.20
N GLY A 740 14.65 -14.02 34.75
CA GLY A 740 15.50 -13.38 33.74
C GLY A 740 16.50 -12.41 34.36
N LYS A 741 17.60 -12.13 33.67
CA LYS A 741 18.63 -11.15 34.07
C LYS A 741 18.37 -9.78 33.43
N THR A 742 18.61 -8.71 34.18
CA THR A 742 18.57 -7.30 33.71
C THR A 742 19.95 -6.86 33.24
N LEU A 743 20.01 -5.81 32.42
CA LEU A 743 21.27 -5.26 31.86
C LEU A 743 22.20 -4.64 32.92
N ASP A 744 21.70 -4.31 34.11
CA ASP A 744 22.41 -3.47 35.09
C ASP A 744 22.79 -4.18 36.41
N GLU A 745 22.55 -5.48 36.58
CA GLU A 745 22.89 -6.21 37.82
C GLU A 745 24.30 -6.82 37.76
N ASP A 746 25.32 -5.96 37.65
CA ASP A 746 26.69 -6.26 38.08
C ASP A 746 27.11 -5.19 39.10
N THR A 747 26.54 -5.23 40.30
CA THR A 747 27.16 -4.70 41.53
C THR A 747 26.39 -5.15 42.76
N GLU A 748 27.08 -5.84 43.68
CA GLU A 748 26.60 -6.04 45.04
C GLU A 748 26.32 -4.70 45.71
N SER A 749 25.09 -4.46 46.15
CA SER A 749 24.82 -3.92 47.49
C SER A 749 23.34 -3.99 47.84
N THR A 750 23.11 -4.51 49.04
CA THR A 750 21.86 -4.46 49.79
C THR A 750 21.47 -3.01 50.11
N THR A 751 20.40 -2.50 49.52
CA THR A 751 19.50 -1.53 50.17
C THR A 751 18.10 -1.63 49.59
N SER A 752 17.17 -2.01 50.47
CA SER A 752 15.74 -2.07 50.23
C SER A 752 15.14 -0.66 50.17
N ASP A 753 14.89 -0.14 48.96
CA ASP A 753 13.95 0.96 48.76
C ASP A 753 12.71 0.44 48.00
N ASN A 754 11.69 0.09 48.78
CA ASN A 754 10.35 -0.26 48.32
C ASN A 754 9.63 1.00 47.84
N SER A 755 9.74 1.33 46.56
CA SER A 755 8.73 2.11 45.85
C SER A 755 8.41 1.49 44.48
N SER A 756 7.92 0.24 44.51
CA SER A 756 7.31 -0.38 43.35
C SER A 756 6.05 0.41 42.96
N LYS A 757 6.15 1.30 41.97
CA LYS A 757 4.97 1.82 41.27
C LYS A 757 4.21 0.62 40.71
N SER A 758 3.02 0.34 41.25
CA SER A 758 2.17 -0.76 40.81
C SER A 758 1.71 -0.50 39.37
N ILE A 759 2.18 -1.32 38.44
CA ILE A 759 1.85 -1.21 37.01
C ILE A 759 0.47 -1.81 36.76
N ILE A 760 -0.40 -1.04 36.09
CA ILE A 760 -1.79 -1.40 35.80
C ILE A 760 -1.84 -2.23 34.50
N VAL A 761 -2.07 -3.54 34.62
CA VAL A 761 -2.30 -4.45 33.49
C VAL A 761 -3.82 -4.52 33.20
N PRO A 762 -4.30 -4.12 32.01
CA PRO A 762 -5.72 -4.09 31.72
C PRO A 762 -6.33 -5.51 31.56
N PRO A 763 -7.65 -5.66 31.73
CA PRO A 763 -8.33 -6.94 31.57
C PRO A 763 -8.25 -7.46 30.12
N ARG A 764 -8.42 -8.77 29.94
CA ARG A 764 -8.51 -9.39 28.60
C ARG A 764 -9.67 -8.81 27.82
N ALA A 765 -9.42 -8.33 26.60
CA ALA A 765 -10.47 -8.01 25.65
C ALA A 765 -11.27 -9.27 25.31
N SER A 766 -12.60 -9.12 25.16
CA SER A 766 -13.41 -10.24 24.66
C SER A 766 -13.06 -10.53 23.19
N ALA A 767 -13.24 -11.77 22.74
CA ALA A 767 -12.99 -12.12 21.33
C ALA A 767 -13.84 -11.30 20.34
N ILE A 768 -15.02 -10.85 20.78
CA ILE A 768 -15.93 -10.00 19.99
C ILE A 768 -15.39 -8.57 19.96
N GLU A 769 -14.94 -8.04 21.09
CA GLU A 769 -14.30 -6.72 21.19
C GLU A 769 -13.01 -6.64 20.38
N SER A 770 -12.19 -7.70 20.40
CA SER A 770 -11.06 -7.88 19.50
C SER A 770 -11.49 -7.88 18.02
N ALA A 771 -12.48 -8.69 17.64
CA ALA A 771 -12.96 -8.72 16.26
C ALA A 771 -13.51 -7.36 15.78
N ILE A 772 -14.17 -6.60 16.68
CA ILE A 772 -14.67 -5.25 16.40
C ILE A 772 -13.51 -4.26 16.29
N ASN A 773 -12.54 -4.30 17.20
CA ASN A 773 -11.36 -3.44 17.15
C ASN A 773 -10.50 -3.73 15.90
N THR A 774 -10.60 -4.95 15.33
CA THR A 774 -10.01 -5.28 14.01
C THR A 774 -10.55 -4.39 12.89
N LEU A 775 -11.84 -4.06 12.99
CA LEU A 775 -12.57 -3.30 11.98
C LEU A 775 -12.50 -1.80 12.30
N ILE A 776 -12.43 -1.45 13.60
CA ILE A 776 -12.42 -0.08 14.12
C ILE A 776 -11.27 0.06 15.13
N CYS A 777 -10.09 0.46 14.64
CA CYS A 777 -8.90 0.61 15.49
C CYS A 777 -9.11 1.72 16.55
N PRO A 778 -8.65 1.52 17.79
CA PRO A 778 -8.67 2.56 18.81
C PRO A 778 -7.75 3.70 18.38
N ILE A 779 -8.28 4.92 18.35
CA ILE A 779 -7.56 6.11 17.92
C ILE A 779 -6.87 6.74 19.15
N PRO A 780 -5.57 7.09 19.09
CA PRO A 780 -4.93 7.89 20.13
C PRO A 780 -5.62 9.24 20.32
N SER A 781 -5.71 9.71 21.56
CA SER A 781 -6.18 11.07 21.82
C SER A 781 -5.23 12.08 21.19
N GLU A 782 -5.74 13.27 20.89
CA GLU A 782 -4.92 14.36 20.38
C GLU A 782 -3.77 14.70 21.34
N THR A 783 -4.04 14.70 22.65
CA THR A 783 -3.02 14.87 23.70
C THR A 783 -1.89 13.85 23.59
N TYR A 784 -2.19 12.59 23.26
CA TYR A 784 -1.20 11.54 23.05
C TYR A 784 -0.30 11.84 21.83
N ILE A 785 -0.87 12.43 20.78
CA ILE A 785 -0.16 12.76 19.53
C ILE A 785 0.77 13.96 19.73
N LEU A 786 0.29 15.00 20.42
CA LEU A 786 1.00 16.27 20.57
C LEU A 786 1.98 16.29 21.74
N ASN A 787 1.68 15.60 22.85
CA ASN A 787 2.51 15.61 24.05
C ASN A 787 3.08 14.22 24.36
N PRO A 788 4.39 13.97 24.12
CA PRO A 788 5.05 12.72 24.47
C PRO A 788 4.98 12.35 25.96
N ASP A 789 5.00 13.32 26.87
CA ASP A 789 4.98 13.09 28.33
C ASP A 789 3.62 12.59 28.81
N SER A 790 2.56 12.84 28.04
CA SER A 790 1.22 12.29 28.33
C SER A 790 1.13 10.79 28.05
N ARG A 791 2.09 10.23 27.29
CA ARG A 791 2.07 8.83 26.87
C ARG A 791 2.50 7.95 28.04
N HIS A 792 1.69 6.95 28.36
CA HIS A 792 2.08 5.95 29.35
C HIS A 792 3.28 5.13 28.87
N HIS A 793 4.14 4.73 29.80
CA HIS A 793 5.24 3.81 29.50
C HIS A 793 4.71 2.49 28.93
N VAL A 794 5.10 2.22 27.69
CA VAL A 794 4.61 1.08 26.91
C VAL A 794 5.37 -0.19 27.26
N ILE A 795 6.69 -0.10 27.49
CA ILE A 795 7.53 -1.23 27.89
C ILE A 795 7.47 -1.38 29.41
N PHE A 796 7.11 -2.57 29.90
CA PHE A 796 7.09 -2.86 31.34
C PHE A 796 7.97 -4.05 31.73
N HIS A 797 8.48 -4.80 30.75
CA HIS A 797 9.38 -5.92 30.99
C HIS A 797 10.36 -5.99 29.84
N ASP A 798 11.65 -5.96 30.15
CA ASP A 798 12.73 -6.15 29.19
C ASP A 798 13.86 -6.88 29.91
N LYS A 799 14.04 -8.16 29.59
CA LYS A 799 15.03 -9.03 30.23
C LYS A 799 15.64 -10.01 29.23
N TYR A 800 16.87 -10.42 29.54
CA TYR A 800 17.53 -11.52 28.86
C TYR A 800 17.24 -12.83 29.60
N TYR A 801 16.92 -13.86 28.82
CA TYR A 801 16.62 -15.19 29.32
C TYR A 801 17.64 -16.18 28.80
N GLU A 802 18.36 -16.78 29.74
CA GLU A 802 19.30 -17.89 29.55
C GLU A 802 18.70 -19.16 30.15
N PHE A 803 18.93 -20.31 29.53
CA PHE A 803 18.30 -21.57 29.92
C PHE A 803 19.33 -22.67 30.06
N ASP A 804 19.74 -23.00 31.30
CA ASP A 804 20.66 -24.13 31.56
C ASP A 804 20.02 -25.49 31.31
N LYS A 805 18.73 -25.63 31.64
CA LYS A 805 17.86 -26.73 31.21
C LYS A 805 16.43 -26.18 31.12
N PRO A 806 15.65 -26.51 30.07
CA PRO A 806 14.25 -26.14 30.03
C PRO A 806 13.50 -26.82 31.19
N PRO A 807 12.58 -26.11 31.88
CA PRO A 807 11.91 -26.65 33.06
C PRO A 807 11.05 -27.87 32.70
N GLU A 808 11.18 -28.95 33.50
CA GLU A 808 10.32 -30.13 33.40
C GLU A 808 8.97 -29.82 34.05
N ILE A 809 7.94 -29.62 33.22
CA ILE A 809 6.59 -29.38 33.71
C ILE A 809 5.94 -30.72 34.04
N ASN A 810 5.73 -30.97 35.34
CA ASN A 810 5.00 -32.15 35.79
C ASN A 810 3.51 -32.00 35.45
N THR A 811 2.96 -32.92 34.64
CA THR A 811 1.56 -32.86 34.15
C THR A 811 0.58 -33.74 34.92
N ASP A 812 0.91 -34.04 36.18
CA ASP A 812 0.08 -34.86 37.07
C ASP A 812 -0.95 -34.01 37.82
N SER A 813 -2.22 -34.15 37.41
CA SER A 813 -3.39 -33.81 38.24
C SER A 813 -4.57 -34.74 37.93
N THR A 814 -5.43 -34.89 38.94
CA THR A 814 -6.30 -36.02 39.30
C THR A 814 -7.23 -36.60 38.23
N TRP A 815 -7.58 -37.88 38.43
CA TRP A 815 -8.43 -38.72 37.58
C TRP A 815 -9.77 -38.10 37.11
N PHE A 816 -10.32 -37.13 37.84
CA PHE A 816 -11.55 -36.40 37.46
C PHE A 816 -11.35 -35.40 36.30
N GLU A 817 -10.12 -34.93 36.01
CA GLU A 817 -9.83 -34.10 34.82
C GLU A 817 -9.68 -34.93 33.53
N TYR A 818 -9.54 -36.25 33.66
CA TYR A 818 -9.28 -37.17 32.55
C TYR A 818 -10.50 -37.35 31.62
N LEU A 819 -11.73 -37.24 32.14
CA LEU A 819 -12.95 -37.48 31.37
C LEU A 819 -13.42 -36.28 30.52
N PHE A 820 -12.99 -35.05 30.81
CA PHE A 820 -13.54 -33.83 30.16
C PHE A 820 -12.51 -32.92 29.47
N ASN A 821 -11.19 -33.15 29.61
CA ASN A 821 -10.16 -32.16 29.22
C ASN A 821 -8.93 -32.67 28.43
N TYR A 822 -8.97 -33.88 27.87
CA TYR A 822 -7.84 -34.49 27.14
C TYR A 822 -7.30 -33.63 25.98
N HIS A 823 -8.20 -33.00 25.22
CA HIS A 823 -7.85 -32.17 24.06
C HIS A 823 -7.04 -30.91 24.43
N SER A 824 -7.20 -30.40 25.66
CA SER A 824 -6.43 -29.25 26.18
C SER A 824 -5.02 -29.66 26.65
N LYS A 825 -4.85 -30.90 27.11
CA LYS A 825 -3.57 -31.44 27.61
C LYS A 825 -2.60 -31.73 26.47
N TRP A 826 -3.06 -32.38 25.39
CA TRP A 826 -2.23 -32.65 24.20
C TRP A 826 -1.69 -31.35 23.56
N LYS A 827 -2.54 -30.32 23.42
CA LYS A 827 -2.14 -29.03 22.85
C LYS A 827 -1.06 -28.35 23.69
N LEU A 828 -1.21 -28.38 25.01
CA LEU A 828 -0.22 -27.81 25.92
C LEU A 828 1.11 -28.57 25.86
N GLN A 829 1.07 -29.92 25.84
CA GLN A 829 2.27 -30.75 25.69
C GLN A 829 3.02 -30.45 24.39
N LYS A 830 2.31 -30.25 23.27
CA LYS A 830 2.92 -29.83 22.01
C LYS A 830 3.55 -28.44 22.11
N GLN A 831 2.89 -27.47 22.74
CA GLN A 831 3.47 -26.13 22.93
C GLN A 831 4.74 -26.16 23.78
N VAL A 832 4.75 -26.93 24.87
CA VAL A 832 5.95 -27.16 25.71
C VAL A 832 7.07 -27.79 24.89
N LYS A 833 6.76 -28.82 24.11
CA LYS A 833 7.74 -29.48 23.23
C LYS A 833 8.37 -28.51 22.23
N ILE A 834 7.57 -27.63 21.62
CA ILE A 834 8.06 -26.60 20.68
C ILE A 834 8.89 -25.56 21.44
N ALA A 835 8.40 -25.06 22.57
CA ALA A 835 9.10 -24.06 23.38
C ALA A 835 10.47 -24.57 23.84
N ASN A 836 10.58 -25.83 24.27
CA ASN A 836 11.86 -26.42 24.68
C ASN A 836 12.90 -26.48 23.55
N LYS A 837 12.47 -26.47 22.28
CA LYS A 837 13.42 -26.41 21.15
C LYS A 837 13.96 -25.01 20.91
N TYR A 838 13.17 -23.98 21.23
CA TYR A 838 13.60 -22.57 21.14
C TYR A 838 14.42 -22.11 22.36
N HIS A 839 14.33 -22.82 23.49
CA HIS A 839 15.07 -22.52 24.71
C HIS A 839 16.11 -23.61 24.98
N SER A 840 17.30 -23.41 24.45
CA SER A 840 18.49 -24.23 24.72
C SER A 840 19.59 -23.38 25.33
N ASN A 841 20.56 -24.03 25.97
CA ASN A 841 21.69 -23.38 26.65
C ASN A 841 22.52 -22.46 25.76
N SER A 842 22.47 -22.67 24.45
CA SER A 842 23.20 -21.87 23.46
C SER A 842 22.42 -20.65 22.94
N LEU A 843 21.15 -20.47 23.35
CA LEU A 843 20.29 -19.40 22.85
C LEU A 843 19.90 -18.46 23.98
N ILE A 844 20.21 -17.19 23.79
CA ILE A 844 19.86 -16.11 24.71
C ILE A 844 18.77 -15.28 24.04
N TRP A 845 17.59 -15.20 24.68
CA TRP A 845 16.47 -14.42 24.16
C TRP A 845 16.27 -13.16 25.00
N ARG A 846 16.29 -11.98 24.36
CA ARG A 846 15.74 -10.75 24.93
C ARG A 846 14.24 -10.75 24.74
N LYS A 847 13.48 -10.76 25.84
CA LYS A 847 12.01 -10.75 25.80
C LYS A 847 11.51 -9.41 26.30
N VAL A 848 10.86 -8.67 25.41
CA VAL A 848 10.29 -7.35 25.66
C VAL A 848 8.77 -7.47 25.71
N LEU A 849 8.16 -7.19 26.86
CA LEU A 849 6.71 -7.17 27.00
C LEU A 849 6.19 -5.74 27.06
N VAL A 850 5.10 -5.53 26.33
CA VAL A 850 4.52 -4.22 26.12
C VAL A 850 3.07 -4.20 26.58
N ASN A 851 2.62 -3.06 27.10
CA ASN A 851 1.24 -2.83 27.51
C ASN A 851 0.60 -1.86 26.52
N LEU A 852 -0.12 -2.42 25.55
CA LEU A 852 -0.78 -1.66 24.49
C LEU A 852 -2.25 -2.01 24.43
N PRO A 853 -3.15 -1.04 24.13
CA PRO A 853 -4.58 -1.30 24.05
C PRO A 853 -4.89 -2.46 23.10
N PRO A 854 -6.00 -3.17 23.30
CA PRO A 854 -6.40 -4.25 22.41
C PRO A 854 -6.79 -3.68 21.04
N ASP A 855 -5.95 -3.91 20.03
CA ASP A 855 -6.29 -3.77 18.62
C ASP A 855 -5.98 -5.12 17.97
N ALA A 856 -6.83 -5.55 17.05
CA ALA A 856 -6.78 -6.90 16.49
C ALA A 856 -5.70 -7.08 15.42
N HIS A 857 -4.73 -6.18 15.46
CA HIS A 857 -3.49 -6.39 14.76
C HIS A 857 -2.39 -5.57 15.41
N ASN A 858 -2.03 -6.00 16.62
CA ASN A 858 -0.74 -5.74 17.23
C ASN A 858 -0.32 -4.26 17.11
N ASN A 859 -0.81 -3.45 18.06
CA ASN A 859 -0.30 -2.10 18.31
C ASN A 859 1.23 -2.00 18.48
N ILE A 860 1.98 -3.10 18.41
CA ILE A 860 3.45 -3.14 18.38
C ILE A 860 4.01 -2.41 17.14
N ILE A 861 3.31 -2.46 16.00
CA ILE A 861 3.73 -1.75 14.79
C ILE A 861 2.73 -0.67 14.39
N VAL A 862 3.26 0.39 13.80
CA VAL A 862 2.49 1.57 13.43
C VAL A 862 2.11 1.46 11.97
N ARG A 863 0.98 0.80 11.73
CA ARG A 863 0.48 0.59 10.37
C ARG A 863 0.07 1.86 9.66
N ARG A 864 -0.36 2.82 10.47
CA ARG A 864 -0.92 4.12 10.13
C ARG A 864 -0.39 5.03 11.21
N ARG A 865 0.50 5.94 10.84
CA ARG A 865 1.31 6.76 11.77
C ARG A 865 0.55 7.16 13.03
N PHE A 866 -0.66 7.70 12.88
CA PHE A 866 -1.47 8.17 14.00
C PHE A 866 -2.53 7.18 14.49
N SER A 867 -3.31 6.52 13.62
CA SER A 867 -4.36 5.59 14.10
C SER A 867 -3.81 4.42 14.92
N ASN A 868 -2.55 4.05 14.72
CA ASN A 868 -1.88 2.99 15.48
C ASN A 868 -0.70 3.57 16.27
N GLY A 869 -0.76 4.86 16.63
CA GLY A 869 0.33 5.61 17.28
C GLY A 869 0.71 5.07 18.66
N TYR A 870 -0.13 4.25 19.29
CA TYR A 870 0.22 3.56 20.54
C TYR A 870 1.53 2.74 20.44
N GLY A 871 1.89 2.28 19.23
CA GLY A 871 3.12 1.54 18.96
C GLY A 871 4.40 2.35 18.89
N TRP A 872 4.34 3.69 18.89
CA TRP A 872 5.53 4.54 18.74
C TRP A 872 6.59 4.24 19.79
N GLY A 873 6.19 4.06 21.05
CA GLY A 873 7.13 3.73 22.14
C GLY A 873 7.86 2.40 21.93
N VAL A 874 7.23 1.44 21.25
CA VAL A 874 7.87 0.14 20.97
C VAL A 874 8.89 0.26 19.85
N ILE A 875 8.57 1.04 18.81
CA ILE A 875 9.46 1.27 17.68
C ILE A 875 10.66 2.12 18.10
N ALA A 876 10.45 3.17 18.89
CA ALA A 876 11.53 3.96 19.48
C ALA A 876 12.48 3.06 20.28
N HIS A 877 11.94 2.27 21.22
CA HIS A 877 12.74 1.32 22.00
C HIS A 877 13.54 0.35 21.12
N LEU A 878 12.93 -0.21 20.07
CA LEU A 878 13.58 -1.13 19.15
C LEU A 878 14.75 -0.47 18.41
N VAL A 879 14.53 0.71 17.84
CA VAL A 879 15.55 1.42 17.07
C VAL A 879 16.69 1.84 17.97
N GLU A 880 16.39 2.42 19.14
CA GLU A 880 17.37 2.89 20.11
C GLU A 880 18.27 1.74 20.62
N ASN A 881 17.67 0.62 21.01
CA ASN A 881 18.41 -0.46 21.67
C ASN A 881 19.13 -1.42 20.73
N LEU A 882 18.71 -1.53 19.46
CA LEU A 882 19.25 -2.53 18.53
C LEU A 882 20.01 -1.93 17.35
N PHE A 883 19.88 -0.63 17.09
CA PHE A 883 20.45 0.01 15.90
C PHE A 883 21.13 1.37 16.17
N ALA A 884 20.73 2.13 17.20
CA ALA A 884 21.20 3.52 17.39
C ALA A 884 22.53 3.66 18.17
N ASN A 885 23.53 2.78 17.96
CA ASN A 885 24.78 2.80 18.74
C ASN A 885 25.66 4.06 18.53
N GLU A 886 25.31 5.14 19.22
CA GLU A 886 26.19 6.20 19.74
C GLU A 886 25.67 6.62 21.13
N ILE A 887 25.75 5.72 22.10
CA ILE A 887 26.01 6.13 23.48
C ILE A 887 27.39 5.58 23.81
N GLU A 888 28.38 6.46 23.87
CA GLU A 888 29.64 6.20 24.57
C GLU A 888 29.31 5.81 26.02
N VAL A 889 29.09 4.52 26.28
CA VAL A 889 29.39 3.98 27.60
C VAL A 889 30.90 3.86 27.63
N LYS A 890 31.57 4.97 28.01
CA LYS A 890 32.96 4.89 28.45
C LYS A 890 33.01 3.84 29.56
N PRO A 891 33.90 2.83 29.48
CA PRO A 891 34.15 1.98 30.62
C PRO A 891 34.76 2.88 31.69
N LYS A 892 34.04 3.10 32.80
CA LYS A 892 34.73 3.46 34.03
C LYS A 892 35.19 2.14 34.65
N ILE A 893 36.52 2.01 34.66
CA ILE A 893 37.30 1.05 35.45
C ILE A 893 36.77 0.98 36.87
#